data_AF-A0A8K0P9C0-F1
#
_entry.id   AF-A0A8K0P9C0-F1
#
_cell.length_a   1.000
_cell.length_b   1.000
_cell.length_c   1.000
_cell.angle_alpha   90.00
_cell.angle_beta   90.00
_cell.angle_gamma   90.00
#
_symmetry.space_group_name_H-M   'P 1'
#
loop_
_entity.id
_entity.type
_entity.pdbx_description
1 polymer ?
#
loop_
_entity_poly.entity_id
_entity_poly.type
_entity_poly.pdbx_seq_one_letter_code
_entity_poly.pdbx_strand_id
1 'polypeptide(L)'
;MVHSQLTKNCLKLYICKRCFAHYNNKQKLEEHKPNCYSNSPAKIVLPTEEDKILKFNKIGHTFRVPYAIYADFESILLNIEGWDPNPADSYSNKFQKHEAYSFCYIMVTPEGFEKPVLYRGENAAKIFISRMKEEAEKIAVRYRNIVPMTLLTAAQQESFRTVVDCHICSKPLGNDRARDHCHLMGGGFRVVTHSECNLQYKMPIFLPIFIHNLSGYDSHFMITELGYDNTIRFMASSLASLVGNLPSDKFKCTKKIFGDLSTLIQRKGVYPYDYTDSWEKLNETCLPPKEDFFNRLTDSDISDEDYTHAKTVWNTFQCKTLIDYSDVYLKSDVTLLADVFENFRDVCFNAYKLDPAWYYTAPGLTFDAMLKHAEIELELLTDYDMILMIEKGIRGGISQCCKRYVEAKNKYMKEYDSKSESCFLSYLDANNLYGWALSRPLPYANFRWLSLDEIRDFSVDEIPEYNEKGYILEVDLEYPTSLHDKHSDLPLCPENKAPPGKMHKKLLTTLEDKMKYTIHYVNLKQALSLGLRLKKVHRVIEFSQSPWLKSYIDLNTDRRKVASNDFEKDFYKLMNNAVFGKTMENVRKRINLELVTMGKRLDKLISMSTFLDRTIFNENLVAIHRRKSSIKMDKPIYIGFCVLDLTKGITKTVIHKALHFSDYEKCLLNSSNLYREIYQIRSLKHKIQTVAVNKLSLSSDDDKRYILEDGINTLAWGHNRIS
;
A
#
# COMPACT_ATOMS: atom_id res chain seq x y z
N MET A 1 -8.64 -12.20 35.04
CA MET A 1 -9.87 -11.51 34.60
C MET A 1 -11.01 -12.52 34.55
N VAL A 2 -11.80 -12.62 35.63
CA VAL A 2 -13.06 -13.36 35.62
C VAL A 2 -14.14 -12.32 35.86
N HIS A 3 -14.82 -11.90 34.80
CA HIS A 3 -16.02 -11.07 34.90
C HIS A 3 -17.20 -11.96 35.33
N SER A 4 -18.25 -11.37 35.89
CA SER A 4 -19.50 -12.08 36.21
C SER A 4 -19.89 -13.01 35.06
N GLN A 5 -20.07 -14.30 35.32
CA GLN A 5 -20.56 -15.28 34.33
C GLN A 5 -22.08 -15.21 34.12
N LEU A 6 -22.70 -14.16 34.65
CA LEU A 6 -24.12 -13.86 34.56
C LEU A 6 -24.30 -12.49 33.89
N THR A 7 -25.22 -12.42 32.92
CA THR A 7 -25.69 -11.14 32.36
C THR A 7 -26.42 -10.31 33.42
N LYS A 8 -26.72 -9.04 33.13
CA LYS A 8 -27.60 -8.19 33.98
C LYS A 8 -28.97 -8.84 34.27
N ASN A 9 -29.39 -9.80 33.44
CA ASN A 9 -30.65 -10.56 33.57
C ASN A 9 -30.44 -11.98 34.14
N CYS A 10 -29.33 -12.25 34.82
CA CYS A 10 -29.01 -13.56 35.43
C CYS A 10 -28.89 -14.76 34.46
N LEU A 11 -28.78 -14.52 33.15
CA LEU A 11 -28.54 -15.59 32.16
C LEU A 11 -27.06 -15.99 32.11
N LYS A 12 -26.80 -17.30 31.97
CA LYS A 12 -25.45 -17.89 31.85
C LYS A 12 -24.73 -17.38 30.60
N LEU A 13 -23.54 -16.81 30.80
CA LEU A 13 -22.66 -16.37 29.71
C LEU A 13 -21.75 -17.50 29.24
N TYR A 14 -21.70 -17.70 27.93
CA TYR A 14 -20.79 -18.63 27.26
C TYR A 14 -19.65 -17.83 26.62
N ILE A 15 -18.40 -18.13 26.99
CA ILE A 15 -17.23 -17.36 26.55
C ILE A 15 -16.39 -18.21 25.61
N CYS A 16 -16.06 -17.67 24.43
CA CYS A 16 -15.07 -18.29 23.55
C CYS A 16 -13.67 -18.15 24.16
N LYS A 17 -13.04 -19.27 24.54
CA LYS A 17 -11.72 -19.27 25.20
C LYS A 17 -10.57 -18.78 24.31
N ARG A 18 -10.81 -18.57 23.01
CA ARG A 18 -9.80 -18.14 22.02
C ARG A 18 -9.83 -16.64 21.75
N CYS A 19 -11.02 -16.06 21.59
CA CYS A 19 -11.22 -14.64 21.26
C CYS A 19 -11.81 -13.80 22.41
N PHE A 20 -12.28 -14.45 23.47
CA PHE A 20 -12.97 -13.86 24.62
C PHE A 20 -14.31 -13.18 24.28
N ALA A 21 -14.93 -13.51 23.15
CA ALA A 21 -16.30 -13.09 22.84
C ALA A 21 -17.32 -13.78 23.75
N HIS A 22 -18.39 -13.05 24.09
CA HIS A 22 -19.43 -13.47 25.02
C HIS A 22 -20.72 -13.80 24.26
N TYR A 23 -21.37 -14.89 24.64
CA TYR A 23 -22.61 -15.37 24.04
C TYR A 23 -23.65 -15.67 25.11
N ASN A 24 -24.91 -15.40 24.81
CA ASN A 24 -26.04 -15.70 25.68
C ASN A 24 -26.60 -17.12 25.48
N ASN A 25 -26.14 -17.84 24.45
CA ASN A 25 -26.55 -19.22 24.14
C ASN A 25 -25.33 -20.04 23.67
N LYS A 26 -25.29 -21.32 24.09
CA LYS A 26 -24.29 -22.31 23.66
C LYS A 26 -24.28 -22.51 22.14
N GLN A 27 -25.45 -22.51 21.49
CA GLN A 27 -25.54 -22.70 20.03
C GLN A 27 -24.78 -21.61 19.26
N LYS A 28 -24.96 -20.34 19.63
CA LYS A 28 -24.23 -19.21 19.01
C LYS A 28 -22.71 -19.34 19.18
N LEU A 29 -22.27 -19.83 20.34
CA LEU A 29 -20.84 -20.12 20.56
C LEU A 29 -20.35 -21.25 19.63
N GLU A 30 -21.12 -22.30 19.41
CA GLU A 30 -20.74 -23.37 18.47
C GLU A 30 -20.71 -22.88 17.01
N GLU A 31 -21.66 -22.03 16.61
CA GLU A 31 -21.68 -21.40 15.28
C GLU A 31 -20.50 -20.46 15.04
N HIS A 32 -20.03 -19.81 16.11
CA HIS A 32 -18.88 -18.91 16.09
C HIS A 32 -17.53 -19.63 15.90
N LYS A 33 -17.34 -20.80 16.54
CA LYS A 33 -16.04 -21.48 16.62
C LYS A 33 -15.34 -21.72 15.27
N PRO A 34 -16.01 -22.21 14.21
CA PRO A 34 -15.35 -22.49 12.93
C PRO A 34 -14.62 -21.28 12.35
N ASN A 35 -15.27 -20.10 12.35
CA ASN A 35 -14.70 -18.87 11.82
C ASN A 35 -13.70 -18.22 12.80
N CYS A 36 -13.86 -18.43 14.10
CA CYS A 36 -12.90 -17.93 15.08
C CYS A 36 -11.60 -18.74 15.06
N TYR A 37 -11.67 -20.06 14.84
CA TYR A 37 -10.52 -20.96 15.00
C TYR A 37 -9.53 -20.88 13.83
N SER A 38 -9.95 -20.32 12.69
CA SER A 38 -9.05 -19.93 11.60
C SER A 38 -8.15 -18.73 11.96
N ASN A 39 -8.47 -18.00 13.03
CA ASN A 39 -7.74 -16.80 13.45
C ASN A 39 -6.83 -17.07 14.67
N SER A 40 -5.73 -16.32 14.78
CA SER A 40 -4.85 -16.38 15.96
C SER A 40 -5.58 -15.98 17.25
N PRO A 41 -5.29 -16.62 18.40
CA PRO A 41 -5.88 -16.23 19.69
C PRO A 41 -5.50 -14.80 20.08
N ALA A 42 -6.50 -13.96 20.37
CA ALA A 42 -6.33 -12.58 20.83
C ALA A 42 -7.65 -12.04 21.41
N LYS A 43 -7.59 -11.11 22.36
CA LYS A 43 -8.79 -10.41 22.85
C LYS A 43 -9.32 -9.48 21.77
N ILE A 44 -10.55 -9.71 21.31
CA ILE A 44 -11.19 -8.82 20.34
C ILE A 44 -11.82 -7.64 21.08
N VAL A 45 -11.54 -6.43 20.61
CA VAL A 45 -12.13 -5.18 21.10
C VAL A 45 -12.96 -4.62 19.96
N LEU A 46 -14.27 -4.56 20.16
CA LEU A 46 -15.20 -3.94 19.22
C LEU A 46 -15.32 -2.45 19.53
N PRO A 47 -15.69 -1.62 18.54
CA PRO A 47 -16.03 -0.22 18.77
C PRO A 47 -17.18 -0.08 19.79
N THR A 48 -17.18 1.02 20.54
CA THR A 48 -18.24 1.44 21.45
C THR A 48 -19.09 2.53 20.80
N GLU A 49 -20.20 2.93 21.43
CA GLU A 49 -21.02 4.04 20.95
C GLU A 49 -20.23 5.36 20.81
N GLU A 50 -19.17 5.54 21.60
CA GLU A 50 -18.31 6.74 21.58
C GLU A 50 -17.35 6.76 20.37
N ASP A 51 -16.98 5.61 19.83
CA ASP A 51 -15.95 5.50 18.79
C ASP A 51 -16.32 4.64 17.57
N LYS A 52 -17.60 4.24 17.46
CA LYS A 52 -18.13 3.51 16.31
C LYS A 52 -18.26 4.37 15.05
N ILE A 53 -18.31 5.69 15.18
CA ILE A 53 -18.42 6.59 14.02
C ILE A 53 -17.03 7.00 13.55
N LEU A 54 -16.68 6.53 12.35
CA LEU A 54 -15.46 6.90 11.65
C LEU A 54 -15.74 8.06 10.69
N LYS A 55 -15.08 9.19 10.92
CA LYS A 55 -15.16 10.39 10.10
C LYS A 55 -13.82 11.12 10.04
N PHE A 56 -13.70 12.08 9.13
CA PHE A 56 -12.50 12.90 9.06
C PHE A 56 -12.32 13.71 10.36
N ASN A 57 -11.19 13.50 11.05
CA ASN A 57 -10.84 14.18 12.29
C ASN A 57 -9.40 14.73 12.31
N LYS A 58 -8.72 14.72 11.16
CA LYS A 58 -7.32 15.12 11.02
C LYS A 58 -7.17 16.56 10.54
N ILE A 59 -7.82 17.48 11.25
CA ILE A 59 -7.76 18.91 10.94
C ILE A 59 -6.31 19.42 10.89
N GLY A 60 -5.44 19.00 11.82
CA GLY A 60 -4.02 19.37 11.78
C GLY A 60 -3.30 18.99 10.48
N HIS A 61 -3.77 17.98 9.73
CA HIS A 61 -3.14 17.56 8.47
C HIS A 61 -3.48 18.48 7.29
N THR A 62 -4.43 19.41 7.46
CA THR A 62 -4.69 20.48 6.50
C THR A 62 -3.67 21.63 6.62
N PHE A 63 -2.83 21.59 7.65
CA PHE A 63 -1.71 22.50 7.84
C PHE A 63 -0.50 22.02 7.05
N ARG A 64 0.19 22.91 6.31
CA ARG A 64 1.44 22.53 5.65
C ARG A 64 2.58 22.41 6.67
N VAL A 65 3.22 21.25 6.77
CA VAL A 65 4.35 21.02 7.67
C VAL A 65 5.47 22.04 7.38
N PRO A 66 5.88 22.89 8.34
CA PRO A 66 6.76 24.04 8.07
C PRO A 66 8.20 23.64 7.72
N TYR A 67 8.69 22.58 8.35
CA TYR A 67 10.07 22.13 8.21
C TYR A 67 10.09 20.70 7.68
N ALA A 68 10.93 20.44 6.69
CA ALA A 68 11.18 19.10 6.15
C ALA A 68 12.65 18.95 5.80
N ILE A 69 13.20 17.75 5.99
CA ILE A 69 14.56 17.41 5.55
C ILE A 69 14.47 16.40 4.42
N TYR A 70 15.22 16.62 3.37
CA TYR A 70 15.45 15.67 2.28
C TYR A 70 16.88 15.19 2.36
N ALA A 71 17.11 13.89 2.38
CA ALA A 71 18.43 13.34 2.64
C ALA A 71 18.68 12.07 1.82
N ASP A 72 19.96 11.73 1.69
CA ASP A 72 20.40 10.56 0.97
C ASP A 72 21.82 10.13 1.38
N PHE A 73 22.18 8.89 1.10
CA PHE A 73 23.50 8.30 1.38
C PHE A 73 24.17 7.75 0.14
N GLU A 74 25.50 7.76 0.14
CA GLU A 74 26.30 6.96 -0.81
C GLU A 74 27.12 5.91 -0.07
N SER A 75 27.30 4.77 -0.74
CA SER A 75 27.95 3.58 -0.17
C SER A 75 29.00 2.97 -1.09
N ILE A 76 30.04 2.41 -0.48
CA ILE A 76 31.03 1.55 -1.15
C ILE A 76 30.50 0.11 -1.14
N LEU A 77 30.71 -0.63 -2.23
CA LEU A 77 30.28 -2.03 -2.42
C LEU A 77 31.44 -3.01 -2.21
N LEU A 78 31.81 -3.29 -0.96
CA LEU A 78 32.91 -4.19 -0.62
C LEU A 78 32.62 -5.64 -1.06
N ASN A 79 33.44 -6.21 -1.93
CA ASN A 79 33.31 -7.61 -2.35
C ASN A 79 33.52 -8.58 -1.17
N ILE A 80 32.75 -9.68 -1.13
CA ILE A 80 32.87 -10.77 -0.16
C ILE A 80 32.96 -12.11 -0.90
N GLU A 81 33.76 -13.05 -0.38
CA GLU A 81 33.87 -14.39 -0.96
C GLU A 81 32.53 -15.13 -0.87
N GLY A 82 31.99 -15.49 -2.05
CA GLY A 82 30.83 -16.37 -2.20
C GLY A 82 31.24 -17.84 -2.41
N TRP A 83 30.27 -18.76 -2.30
CA TRP A 83 30.45 -20.18 -2.66
C TRP A 83 29.70 -20.50 -3.98
N ASP A 84 30.25 -21.38 -4.79
CA ASP A 84 29.75 -21.80 -6.11
C ASP A 84 28.62 -22.87 -5.98
N PRO A 85 27.34 -22.51 -6.23
CA PRO A 85 26.20 -23.40 -6.02
C PRO A 85 25.81 -24.20 -7.28
N ASN A 86 25.09 -25.31 -7.10
CA ASN A 86 24.56 -26.10 -8.21
C ASN A 86 23.47 -25.33 -9.01
N PRO A 87 23.61 -25.11 -10.33
CA PRO A 87 22.65 -24.38 -11.15
C PRO A 87 21.26 -25.05 -11.27
N ALA A 88 21.17 -26.35 -11.00
CA ALA A 88 19.92 -27.12 -11.09
C ALA A 88 18.96 -26.88 -9.91
N ASP A 89 19.43 -26.24 -8.83
CA ASP A 89 18.67 -26.03 -7.61
C ASP A 89 18.39 -24.54 -7.34
N SER A 90 17.43 -24.27 -6.45
CA SER A 90 17.20 -22.91 -5.93
C SER A 90 18.25 -22.59 -4.86
N TYR A 91 19.06 -21.56 -5.08
CA TYR A 91 20.09 -21.10 -4.13
C TYR A 91 20.00 -19.60 -3.81
N SER A 92 20.82 -19.16 -2.85
CA SER A 92 21.03 -17.76 -2.51
C SER A 92 22.49 -17.54 -2.09
N ASN A 93 23.28 -16.84 -2.90
CA ASN A 93 24.70 -16.56 -2.65
C ASN A 93 24.94 -15.06 -2.38
N LYS A 94 25.88 -14.73 -1.49
CA LYS A 94 26.21 -13.35 -1.08
C LYS A 94 27.59 -12.99 -1.63
N PHE A 95 27.72 -11.83 -2.30
CA PHE A 95 28.99 -11.45 -2.92
C PHE A 95 29.42 -9.98 -2.72
N GLN A 96 28.55 -9.09 -2.22
CA GLN A 96 28.91 -7.70 -1.84
C GLN A 96 28.32 -7.29 -0.47
N LYS A 97 29.06 -6.44 0.26
CA LYS A 97 28.67 -5.76 1.51
C LYS A 97 28.69 -4.25 1.27
N HIS A 98 27.61 -3.56 1.63
CA HIS A 98 27.48 -2.13 1.42
C HIS A 98 27.92 -1.36 2.69
N GLU A 99 28.68 -0.27 2.51
CA GLU A 99 29.17 0.57 3.60
C GLU A 99 29.01 2.06 3.27
N ALA A 100 28.18 2.78 4.02
CA ALA A 100 27.92 4.20 3.80
C ALA A 100 29.16 5.06 4.14
N TYR A 101 29.64 5.85 3.18
CA TYR A 101 30.78 6.75 3.33
C TYR A 101 30.42 8.23 3.21
N SER A 102 29.23 8.54 2.70
CA SER A 102 28.77 9.92 2.54
C SER A 102 27.27 10.03 2.77
N PHE A 103 26.85 11.23 3.18
CA PHE A 103 25.44 11.64 3.16
C PHE A 103 25.32 13.09 2.74
N CYS A 104 24.17 13.44 2.18
CA CYS A 104 23.77 14.82 1.94
C CYS A 104 22.36 15.04 2.47
N TYR A 105 22.07 16.23 2.99
CA TYR A 105 20.70 16.63 3.26
C TYR A 105 20.45 18.11 2.98
N ILE A 106 19.20 18.46 2.69
CA ILE A 106 18.70 19.82 2.52
C ILE A 106 17.50 20.01 3.45
N MET A 107 17.48 21.13 4.17
CA MET A 107 16.32 21.55 4.95
C MET A 107 15.45 22.50 4.11
N VAL A 108 14.15 22.25 4.12
CA VAL A 108 13.12 23.19 3.65
C VAL A 108 12.48 23.83 4.87
N THR A 109 12.47 25.15 4.88
CA THR A 109 11.87 25.99 5.92
C THR A 109 10.75 26.84 5.33
N PRO A 110 9.96 27.56 6.15
CA PRO A 110 8.97 28.51 5.65
C PRO A 110 9.56 29.62 4.75
N GLU A 111 10.84 29.94 4.89
CA GLU A 111 11.59 30.93 4.11
C GLU A 111 12.19 30.33 2.81
N GLY A 112 12.12 29.01 2.62
CA GLY A 112 12.55 28.29 1.43
C GLY A 112 13.61 27.22 1.69
N PHE A 113 14.41 26.91 0.68
CA PHE A 113 15.45 25.87 0.77
C PHE A 113 16.73 26.41 1.42
N GLU A 114 17.26 25.72 2.43
CA GLU A 114 18.60 26.00 2.98
C GLU A 114 19.71 25.42 2.09
N LYS A 115 20.97 25.70 2.44
CA LYS A 115 22.13 25.15 1.72
C LYS A 115 22.28 23.65 2.01
N PRO A 116 22.67 22.82 1.01
CA PRO A 116 22.93 21.40 1.23
C PRO A 116 24.07 21.19 2.21
N VAL A 117 23.85 20.29 3.16
CA VAL A 117 24.85 19.84 4.12
C VAL A 117 25.37 18.48 3.67
N LEU A 118 26.65 18.44 3.32
CA LEU A 118 27.35 17.24 2.85
C LEU A 118 28.31 16.74 3.94
N TYR A 119 28.48 15.43 4.03
CA TYR A 119 29.53 14.80 4.83
C TYR A 119 30.22 13.70 4.02
N ARG A 120 31.54 13.56 4.22
CA ARG A 120 32.37 12.48 3.68
C ARG A 120 33.19 11.90 4.83
N GLY A 121 33.21 10.58 4.97
CA GLY A 121 34.06 9.89 5.93
C GLY A 121 33.40 8.66 6.54
N GLU A 122 34.19 7.96 7.36
CA GLU A 122 33.73 6.78 8.08
C GLU A 122 32.56 7.12 9.03
N ASN A 123 31.73 6.13 9.33
CA ASN A 123 30.59 6.29 10.24
C ASN A 123 29.57 7.35 9.77
N ALA A 124 29.42 7.54 8.46
CA ALA A 124 28.49 8.51 7.87
C ALA A 124 27.07 8.39 8.45
N ALA A 125 26.56 7.17 8.62
CA ALA A 125 25.25 6.92 9.23
C ALA A 125 25.13 7.43 10.67
N LYS A 126 26.16 7.22 11.50
CA LYS A 126 26.18 7.67 12.91
C LYS A 126 26.17 9.19 13.00
N ILE A 127 27.00 9.84 12.18
CA ILE A 127 27.11 11.30 12.13
C ILE A 127 25.81 11.90 11.60
N PHE A 128 25.18 11.27 10.61
CA PHE A 128 23.87 11.67 10.11
C PHE A 128 22.83 11.69 11.24
N ILE A 129 22.71 10.60 12.01
CA ILE A 129 21.77 10.54 13.14
C ILE A 129 22.04 11.64 14.17
N SER A 130 23.30 11.90 14.51
CA SER A 130 23.65 13.01 15.42
C SER A 130 23.16 14.35 14.90
N ARG A 131 23.44 14.67 13.62
CA ARG A 131 22.99 15.92 12.99
C ARG A 131 21.48 16.04 12.94
N MET A 132 20.76 14.96 12.61
CA MET A 132 19.29 14.99 12.57
C MET A 132 18.68 15.28 13.95
N LYS A 133 19.31 14.81 15.04
CA LYS A 133 18.88 15.17 16.41
C LYS A 133 19.11 16.64 16.70
N GLU A 134 20.29 17.16 16.38
CA GLU A 134 20.61 18.58 16.55
C GLU A 134 19.62 19.48 15.79
N GLU A 135 19.29 19.13 14.55
CA GLU A 135 18.30 19.87 13.76
C GLU A 135 16.88 19.76 14.35
N ALA A 136 16.48 18.56 14.80
CA ALA A 136 15.18 18.36 15.46
C ALA A 136 15.06 19.17 16.76
N GLU A 137 16.13 19.27 17.56
CA GLU A 137 16.16 20.08 18.79
C GLU A 137 16.04 21.58 18.48
N LYS A 138 16.77 22.09 17.49
CA LYS A 138 16.67 23.49 17.04
C LYS A 138 15.24 23.83 16.62
N ILE A 139 14.61 22.96 15.82
CA ILE A 139 13.24 23.15 15.35
C ILE A 139 12.23 23.04 16.50
N ALA A 140 12.43 22.11 17.43
CA ALA A 140 11.58 21.97 18.62
C ALA A 140 11.59 23.24 19.47
N VAL A 141 12.74 23.92 19.62
CA VAL A 141 12.82 25.21 20.31
C VAL A 141 12.01 26.27 19.55
N ARG A 142 12.13 26.34 18.22
CA ARG A 142 11.32 27.26 17.40
C ARG A 142 9.82 27.01 17.54
N TYR A 143 9.39 25.75 17.62
CA TYR A 143 7.99 25.39 17.82
C TYR A 143 7.45 25.76 19.22
N ARG A 144 8.31 25.84 20.25
CA ARG A 144 7.90 26.28 21.60
C ARG A 144 7.75 27.80 21.71
N ASN A 145 8.51 28.55 20.92
CA ASN A 145 8.50 30.01 20.94
C ASN A 145 7.38 30.57 20.05
N ILE A 146 6.15 30.54 20.56
CA ILE A 146 4.96 31.00 19.82
C ILE A 146 4.97 32.52 19.66
N VAL A 147 5.02 32.99 18.41
CA VAL A 147 4.92 34.41 18.08
C VAL A 147 3.47 34.89 18.29
N PRO A 148 3.24 36.00 19.02
CA PRO A 148 1.91 36.57 19.22
C PRO A 148 1.37 37.20 17.93
N MET A 149 0.05 37.28 17.82
CA MET A 149 -0.61 37.84 16.64
C MET A 149 -0.32 39.33 16.49
N THR A 150 0.02 39.78 15.29
CA THR A 150 0.15 41.21 14.98
C THR A 150 -1.22 41.87 14.80
N LEU A 151 -1.26 43.19 14.92
CA LEU A 151 -2.47 43.96 14.61
C LEU A 151 -2.91 43.70 13.16
N LEU A 152 -4.22 43.49 12.97
CA LEU A 152 -4.80 43.25 11.65
C LEU A 152 -4.77 44.55 10.83
N THR A 153 -4.47 44.44 9.54
CA THR A 153 -4.68 45.54 8.60
C THR A 153 -6.18 45.77 8.37
N ALA A 154 -6.56 46.94 7.85
CA ALA A 154 -7.97 47.24 7.54
C ALA A 154 -8.59 46.19 6.59
N ALA A 155 -7.84 45.72 5.60
CA ALA A 155 -8.28 44.67 4.68
C ALA A 155 -8.48 43.31 5.38
N GLN A 156 -7.60 42.95 6.31
CA GLN A 156 -7.74 41.71 7.10
C GLN A 156 -8.92 41.79 8.06
N GLN A 157 -9.16 42.97 8.64
CA GLN A 157 -10.31 43.19 9.51
C GLN A 157 -11.63 43.10 8.73
N GLU A 158 -11.65 43.58 7.49
CA GLU A 158 -12.79 43.42 6.58
C GLU A 158 -12.98 41.95 6.16
N SER A 159 -11.89 41.24 5.83
CA SER A 159 -11.95 39.78 5.59
C SER A 159 -12.51 39.03 6.81
N PHE A 160 -12.08 39.39 8.02
CA PHE A 160 -12.59 38.80 9.26
C PHE A 160 -14.08 39.08 9.47
N ARG A 161 -14.67 40.11 8.87
CA ARG A 161 -16.12 40.41 8.95
C ARG A 161 -16.92 39.72 7.84
N THR A 162 -16.36 39.68 6.63
CA THR A 162 -17.08 39.27 5.41
C THR A 162 -17.06 37.77 5.15
N VAL A 163 -16.02 37.05 5.61
CA VAL A 163 -15.91 35.60 5.38
C VAL A 163 -17.10 34.88 6.00
N VAL A 164 -17.84 34.11 5.20
CA VAL A 164 -19.04 33.39 5.67
C VAL A 164 -18.68 32.00 6.20
N ASP A 165 -17.76 31.33 5.53
CA ASP A 165 -17.41 29.94 5.81
C ASP A 165 -16.04 29.81 6.48
N CYS A 166 -15.92 28.81 7.35
CA CYS A 166 -14.67 28.47 8.01
C CYS A 166 -13.65 28.01 6.98
N HIS A 167 -12.42 28.56 7.02
CA HIS A 167 -11.37 28.14 6.09
C HIS A 167 -10.99 26.66 6.19
N ILE A 168 -11.13 26.06 7.38
CA ILE A 168 -10.67 24.69 7.66
C ILE A 168 -11.72 23.65 7.27
N CYS A 169 -12.95 23.83 7.75
CA CYS A 169 -14.02 22.84 7.59
C CYS A 169 -15.05 23.23 6.53
N SER A 170 -14.94 24.43 5.95
CA SER A 170 -15.84 24.97 4.91
C SER A 170 -17.32 25.07 5.32
N LYS A 171 -17.61 24.99 6.63
CA LYS A 171 -18.96 25.20 7.18
C LYS A 171 -19.19 26.66 7.59
N PRO A 172 -20.44 27.13 7.63
CA PRO A 172 -20.76 28.51 8.04
C PRO A 172 -20.21 28.84 9.44
N LEU A 173 -19.57 30.01 9.58
CA LEU A 173 -18.99 30.50 10.83
C LEU A 173 -20.05 30.95 11.84
N GLY A 174 -21.11 31.61 11.35
CA GLY A 174 -22.09 32.27 12.21
C GLY A 174 -21.40 33.23 13.20
N ASN A 175 -21.70 33.05 14.49
CA ASN A 175 -21.10 33.84 15.59
C ASN A 175 -19.76 33.28 16.09
N ASP A 176 -19.37 32.05 15.74
CA ASP A 176 -18.12 31.42 16.18
C ASP A 176 -16.99 31.75 15.19
N ARG A 177 -16.37 32.92 15.41
CA ARG A 177 -15.32 33.48 14.54
C ARG A 177 -14.02 33.62 15.32
N ALA A 178 -13.09 32.71 15.09
CA ALA A 178 -11.72 32.76 15.59
C ALA A 178 -10.76 33.28 14.51
N ARG A 179 -9.70 33.96 14.96
CA ARG A 179 -8.60 34.45 14.12
C ARG A 179 -7.47 33.45 14.22
N ASP A 180 -7.11 32.83 13.10
CA ASP A 180 -5.92 32.02 12.97
C ASP A 180 -4.74 32.90 12.51
N HIS A 181 -3.55 32.68 13.06
CA HIS A 181 -2.36 33.47 12.75
C HIS A 181 -1.09 32.63 12.72
N CYS A 182 -0.04 33.16 12.09
CA CYS A 182 1.24 32.49 12.02
C CYS A 182 1.97 32.55 13.38
N HIS A 183 2.09 31.40 14.03
CA HIS A 183 2.83 31.26 15.29
C HIS A 183 4.36 31.19 15.14
N LEU A 184 4.86 31.12 13.90
CA LEU A 184 6.27 30.94 13.58
C LEU A 184 6.95 32.21 13.06
N MET A 185 6.30 32.91 12.13
CA MET A 185 6.88 34.04 11.42
C MET A 185 5.97 35.26 11.53
N GLY A 186 6.44 36.28 12.26
CA GLY A 186 5.88 37.64 12.20
C GLY A 186 4.43 37.80 12.69
N GLY A 187 3.79 36.78 13.27
CA GLY A 187 2.47 36.91 13.91
C GLY A 187 1.29 37.21 12.96
N GLY A 188 1.49 37.12 11.65
CA GLY A 188 0.52 37.59 10.68
C GLY A 188 -0.80 36.81 10.69
N PHE A 189 -1.92 37.53 10.57
CA PHE A 189 -3.25 36.95 10.38
C PHE A 189 -3.28 36.07 9.12
N ARG A 190 -3.78 34.84 9.25
CA ARG A 190 -3.89 33.87 8.16
C ARG A 190 -5.31 33.80 7.63
N VAL A 191 -6.24 33.32 8.47
CA VAL A 191 -7.59 32.96 8.04
C VAL A 191 -8.60 33.06 9.19
N VAL A 192 -9.89 33.01 8.84
CA VAL A 192 -11.01 32.93 9.80
C VAL A 192 -11.46 31.49 9.95
N THR A 193 -11.61 31.03 11.19
CA THR A 193 -12.01 29.64 11.49
C THR A 193 -13.02 29.59 12.64
N HIS A 194 -13.67 28.44 12.87
CA HIS A 194 -14.33 28.16 14.14
C HIS A 194 -13.29 28.09 15.26
N SER A 195 -13.69 28.34 16.51
CA SER A 195 -12.79 28.25 17.66
C SER A 195 -12.22 26.84 17.84
N GLU A 196 -13.06 25.81 17.71
CA GLU A 196 -12.62 24.41 17.80
C GLU A 196 -11.68 24.03 16.65
N CYS A 197 -12.00 24.47 15.42
CA CYS A 197 -11.13 24.23 14.27
C CYS A 197 -9.75 24.87 14.49
N ASN A 198 -9.70 26.09 15.03
CA ASN A 198 -8.45 26.78 15.37
C ASN A 198 -7.63 25.99 16.39
N LEU A 199 -8.28 25.50 17.46
CA LEU A 199 -7.62 24.70 18.49
C LEU A 199 -7.07 23.38 17.96
N GLN A 200 -7.72 22.78 16.97
CA GLN A 200 -7.25 21.55 16.33
C GLN A 200 -6.20 21.80 15.23
N TYR A 201 -6.07 23.03 14.74
CA TYR A 201 -5.10 23.46 13.73
C TYR A 201 -3.71 23.69 14.35
N LYS A 202 -3.21 22.67 15.05
CA LYS A 202 -1.94 22.73 15.78
C LYS A 202 -0.74 22.48 14.87
N MET A 203 0.35 23.13 15.21
CA MET A 203 1.65 22.87 14.60
C MET A 203 2.10 21.42 14.85
N PRO A 204 2.86 20.83 13.91
CA PRO A 204 3.42 19.50 14.09
C PRO A 204 4.41 19.47 15.27
N ILE A 205 4.46 18.31 15.93
CA ILE A 205 5.44 18.00 16.99
C ILE A 205 6.54 17.06 16.50
N PHE A 206 6.72 16.98 15.18
CA PHE A 206 7.70 16.12 14.53
C PHE A 206 8.37 16.86 13.38
N LEU A 207 9.53 16.34 12.97
CA LEU A 207 10.28 16.75 11.78
C LEU A 207 10.26 15.61 10.76
N PRO A 208 9.61 15.75 9.60
CA PRO A 208 9.68 14.75 8.56
C PRO A 208 11.06 14.77 7.88
N ILE A 209 11.64 13.58 7.73
CA ILE A 209 12.89 13.35 6.99
C ILE A 209 12.55 12.39 5.85
N PHE A 210 12.75 12.83 4.63
CA PHE A 210 12.49 12.06 3.41
C PHE A 210 13.81 11.58 2.82
N ILE A 211 13.94 10.27 2.69
CA ILE A 211 15.11 9.61 2.09
C ILE A 211 14.62 8.72 0.97
N HIS A 212 15.27 8.81 -0.18
CA HIS A 212 14.91 7.97 -1.30
C HIS A 212 15.40 6.52 -1.07
N ASN A 213 14.58 5.54 -1.43
CA ASN A 213 14.86 4.09 -1.26
C ASN A 213 15.05 3.57 0.19
N LEU A 214 14.53 4.30 1.20
CA LEU A 214 14.79 3.99 2.62
C LEU A 214 14.60 2.51 3.04
N SER A 215 13.50 1.82 2.68
CA SER A 215 13.20 0.43 3.14
C SER A 215 13.95 -0.63 2.37
N GLY A 216 14.37 -0.31 1.14
CA GLY A 216 15.16 -1.23 0.32
C GLY A 216 16.63 -1.17 0.67
N TYR A 217 17.07 -0.05 1.26
CA TYR A 217 18.48 0.27 1.36
C TYR A 217 18.83 1.06 2.64
N ASP A 218 18.67 2.39 2.63
CA ASP A 218 19.29 3.30 3.62
C ASP A 218 18.86 3.10 5.07
N SER A 219 17.65 2.55 5.30
CA SER A 219 17.16 2.25 6.64
C SER A 219 18.04 1.25 7.37
N HIS A 220 18.77 0.41 6.64
CA HIS A 220 19.66 -0.57 7.24
C HIS A 220 20.86 0.10 7.90
N PHE A 221 21.42 1.15 7.31
CA PHE A 221 22.47 1.96 7.92
C PHE A 221 21.96 2.74 9.13
N MET A 222 20.75 3.29 9.03
CA MET A 222 20.18 4.10 10.11
C MET A 222 19.77 3.25 11.32
N ILE A 223 19.10 2.11 11.10
CA ILE A 223 18.55 1.29 12.17
C ILE A 223 19.63 0.73 13.09
N THR A 224 20.82 0.42 12.58
CA THR A 224 21.94 -0.04 13.43
C THR A 224 22.43 1.05 14.38
N GLU A 225 22.38 2.32 13.98
CA GLU A 225 22.80 3.48 14.78
C GLU A 225 21.73 3.95 15.77
N LEU A 226 20.49 3.55 15.56
CA LEU A 226 19.33 3.98 16.36
C LEU A 226 19.08 3.14 17.60
N GLY A 227 19.93 2.14 17.86
CA GLY A 227 19.84 1.34 19.08
C GLY A 227 19.92 2.15 20.38
N TYR A 228 20.16 3.45 20.31
CA TYR A 228 20.26 4.35 21.44
C TYR A 228 19.10 5.37 21.56
N ASP A 229 18.07 5.34 20.69
CA ASP A 229 17.00 6.35 20.71
C ASP A 229 15.62 5.88 20.20
N ASN A 230 14.59 6.07 21.02
CA ASN A 230 13.21 5.62 20.75
C ASN A 230 12.33 6.69 20.06
N THR A 231 12.89 7.84 19.67
CA THR A 231 12.13 8.98 19.14
C THR A 231 11.94 9.00 17.63
N ILE A 232 12.67 8.17 16.88
CA ILE A 232 12.75 8.23 15.41
C ILE A 232 11.89 7.14 14.75
N ARG A 233 11.20 7.47 13.65
CA ARG A 233 10.28 6.58 12.88
C ARG A 233 10.69 6.53 11.40
N PHE A 234 10.57 5.36 10.75
CA PHE A 234 11.09 5.08 9.39
C PHE A 234 10.01 4.77 8.37
N MET A 235 10.17 5.23 7.12
CA MET A 235 9.31 4.95 5.95
C MET A 235 9.97 5.11 4.59
N ALA A 236 9.47 4.40 3.57
CA ALA A 236 10.22 4.23 2.33
C ALA A 236 9.44 4.35 1.02
N SER A 237 10.13 4.86 0.00
CA SER A 237 9.74 4.91 -1.41
C SER A 237 10.94 5.25 -2.32
N SER A 238 10.94 4.83 -3.59
CA SER A 238 12.03 5.07 -4.56
C SER A 238 11.82 6.32 -5.42
N LEU A 239 12.91 6.99 -5.87
CA LEU A 239 12.90 8.29 -6.57
C LEU A 239 12.90 8.23 -8.12
N ALA A 240 13.40 7.15 -8.74
CA ALA A 240 13.80 7.15 -10.15
C ALA A 240 12.68 7.48 -11.16
N SER A 241 11.43 7.03 -10.95
CA SER A 241 10.32 7.31 -11.89
C SER A 241 9.73 8.72 -11.75
N LEU A 242 10.09 9.46 -10.70
CA LEU A 242 9.40 10.69 -10.32
C LEU A 242 10.03 11.94 -10.95
N VAL A 243 11.35 11.92 -11.16
CA VAL A 243 12.10 13.08 -11.68
C VAL A 243 11.72 13.40 -13.13
N GLY A 244 11.67 12.40 -14.01
CA GLY A 244 11.37 12.60 -15.44
C GLY A 244 9.94 13.10 -15.73
N ASN A 245 9.04 13.04 -14.75
CA ASN A 245 7.66 13.52 -14.86
C ASN A 245 7.47 14.97 -14.38
N LEU A 246 8.53 15.59 -13.84
CA LEU A 246 8.46 16.90 -13.23
C LEU A 246 8.68 18.01 -14.29
N PRO A 247 7.76 18.98 -14.45
CA PRO A 247 7.96 20.09 -15.37
C PRO A 247 9.15 20.99 -14.99
N SER A 248 9.79 21.61 -15.97
CA SER A 248 11.02 22.41 -15.78
C SER A 248 10.84 23.61 -14.84
N ASP A 249 9.62 24.14 -14.67
CA ASP A 249 9.31 25.23 -13.73
C ASP A 249 9.26 24.78 -12.26
N LYS A 250 9.17 23.48 -12.00
CA LYS A 250 9.04 22.92 -10.65
C LYS A 250 10.36 22.59 -9.95
N PHE A 251 11.49 22.66 -10.66
CA PHE A 251 12.84 22.45 -10.12
C PHE A 251 13.36 23.66 -9.33
N LYS A 252 12.65 24.09 -8.29
CA LYS A 252 12.94 25.32 -7.54
C LYS A 252 14.22 25.17 -6.69
N CYS A 253 14.37 24.03 -6.02
CA CYS A 253 15.53 23.67 -5.22
C CYS A 253 16.76 23.52 -6.11
N THR A 254 16.68 22.68 -7.16
CA THR A 254 17.80 22.43 -8.06
C THR A 254 18.28 23.72 -8.74
N LYS A 255 17.36 24.59 -9.20
CA LYS A 255 17.74 25.92 -9.75
C LYS A 255 18.41 26.82 -8.71
N LYS A 256 17.93 26.83 -7.47
CA LYS A 256 18.54 27.63 -6.40
C LYS A 256 19.96 27.16 -6.05
N ILE A 257 20.19 25.85 -6.05
CA ILE A 257 21.48 25.27 -5.64
C ILE A 257 22.51 25.27 -6.78
N PHE A 258 22.10 24.92 -8.00
CA PHE A 258 23.00 24.74 -9.14
C PHE A 258 23.02 25.93 -10.11
N GLY A 259 22.13 26.92 -9.95
CA GLY A 259 22.07 28.10 -10.82
C GLY A 259 21.90 27.73 -12.29
N ASP A 260 22.75 28.29 -13.14
CA ASP A 260 22.74 28.08 -14.60
C ASP A 260 23.05 26.61 -14.99
N LEU A 261 23.75 25.87 -14.12
CA LEU A 261 24.08 24.45 -14.33
C LEU A 261 22.91 23.51 -14.02
N SER A 262 21.79 24.03 -13.50
CA SER A 262 20.63 23.22 -13.11
C SER A 262 20.03 22.42 -14.26
N THR A 263 20.13 22.90 -15.51
CA THR A 263 19.65 22.18 -16.69
C THR A 263 20.33 20.83 -16.89
N LEU A 264 21.61 20.72 -16.51
CA LEU A 264 22.37 19.47 -16.57
C LEU A 264 21.93 18.47 -15.48
N ILE A 265 21.35 18.96 -14.38
CA ILE A 265 21.03 18.16 -13.19
C ILE A 265 19.52 17.82 -13.11
N GLN A 266 18.69 18.32 -14.02
CA GLN A 266 17.24 18.03 -14.08
C GLN A 266 16.88 16.60 -14.54
N ARG A 267 17.84 15.68 -14.58
CA ARG A 267 17.64 14.24 -14.80
C ARG A 267 18.38 13.45 -13.73
N LYS A 268 17.96 12.21 -13.50
CA LYS A 268 18.72 11.32 -12.61
C LYS A 268 20.12 11.12 -13.19
N GLY A 269 21.14 11.31 -12.37
CA GLY A 269 22.53 11.08 -12.74
C GLY A 269 22.83 9.59 -12.91
N VAL A 270 24.05 9.28 -13.36
CA VAL A 270 24.57 7.90 -13.44
C VAL A 270 25.81 7.75 -12.59
N TYR A 271 25.91 6.64 -11.86
CA TYR A 271 27.00 6.36 -10.94
C TYR A 271 27.47 4.90 -11.06
N PRO A 272 28.79 4.64 -11.10
CA PRO A 272 29.33 3.30 -11.32
C PRO A 272 29.39 2.51 -10.00
N TYR A 273 28.23 2.12 -9.48
CA TYR A 273 28.10 1.48 -8.16
C TYR A 273 28.95 0.21 -7.99
N ASP A 274 28.91 -0.70 -8.97
CA ASP A 274 29.67 -1.96 -8.95
C ASP A 274 31.19 -1.73 -9.02
N TYR A 275 31.63 -0.64 -9.66
CA TYR A 275 33.04 -0.26 -9.69
C TYR A 275 33.53 0.27 -8.35
N THR A 276 32.71 1.04 -7.63
CA THR A 276 33.06 1.67 -6.36
C THR A 276 33.05 0.68 -5.18
N ASP A 277 34.02 -0.23 -5.18
CA ASP A 277 34.16 -1.32 -4.20
C ASP A 277 35.26 -1.09 -3.14
N SER A 278 35.97 0.04 -3.17
CA SER A 278 37.01 0.37 -2.18
C SER A 278 37.15 1.89 -1.96
N TRP A 279 37.79 2.26 -0.84
CA TRP A 279 38.07 3.66 -0.51
C TRP A 279 39.12 4.28 -1.45
N GLU A 280 40.05 3.46 -1.95
CA GLU A 280 41.10 3.90 -2.87
C GLU A 280 40.49 4.37 -4.19
N LYS A 281 39.49 3.65 -4.71
CA LYS A 281 38.80 4.02 -5.96
C LYS A 281 38.09 5.38 -5.88
N LEU A 282 37.62 5.77 -4.71
CA LEU A 282 37.02 7.10 -4.50
C LEU A 282 38.04 8.24 -4.72
N ASN A 283 39.34 7.97 -4.58
CA ASN A 283 40.40 8.95 -4.78
C ASN A 283 40.96 8.95 -6.22
N GLU A 284 40.43 8.12 -7.12
CA GLU A 284 40.85 8.10 -8.52
C GLU A 284 40.54 9.44 -9.21
N THR A 285 41.49 9.89 -10.03
CA THR A 285 41.47 11.23 -10.64
C THR A 285 40.85 11.28 -12.03
N CYS A 286 40.31 10.16 -12.51
CA CYS A 286 39.60 10.06 -13.78
C CYS A 286 38.25 9.36 -13.60
N LEU A 287 37.28 9.71 -14.46
CA LEU A 287 36.03 8.97 -14.56
C LEU A 287 36.32 7.56 -15.10
N PRO A 288 35.75 6.49 -14.51
CA PRO A 288 35.95 5.13 -14.99
C PRO A 288 35.56 4.96 -16.48
N PRO A 289 36.17 4.00 -17.18
CA PRO A 289 35.80 3.68 -18.54
C PRO A 289 34.36 3.12 -18.61
N LYS A 290 33.76 3.09 -19.81
CA LYS A 290 32.32 2.82 -19.98
C LYS A 290 31.95 1.41 -19.48
N GLU A 291 32.85 0.45 -19.65
CA GLU A 291 32.64 -0.95 -19.27
C GLU A 291 32.46 -1.12 -17.76
N ASP A 292 33.05 -0.23 -16.97
CA ASP A 292 33.00 -0.24 -15.51
C ASP A 292 31.69 0.34 -14.94
N PHE A 293 30.79 0.84 -15.79
CA PHE A 293 29.44 1.27 -15.41
C PHE A 293 28.38 0.15 -15.50
N PHE A 294 28.79 -1.08 -15.80
CA PHE A 294 27.87 -2.23 -15.82
C PHE A 294 27.15 -2.38 -14.48
N ASN A 295 25.82 -2.51 -14.54
CA ASN A 295 24.98 -2.65 -13.34
C ASN A 295 24.45 -4.08 -13.24
N ARG A 296 24.96 -4.84 -12.26
CA ARG A 296 24.55 -6.23 -12.01
C ARG A 296 23.11 -6.35 -11.50
N LEU A 297 22.56 -5.32 -10.84
CA LEU A 297 21.18 -5.35 -10.34
C LEU A 297 20.15 -5.30 -11.46
N THR A 298 20.45 -4.56 -12.52
CA THR A 298 19.59 -4.43 -13.70
C THR A 298 20.05 -5.29 -14.87
N ASP A 299 21.19 -5.98 -14.72
CA ASP A 299 21.87 -6.79 -15.74
C ASP A 299 21.99 -6.02 -17.06
N SER A 300 22.54 -4.81 -16.99
CA SER A 300 22.55 -3.88 -18.10
C SER A 300 23.78 -2.99 -18.12
N ASP A 301 24.34 -2.79 -19.31
CA ASP A 301 25.34 -1.76 -19.60
C ASP A 301 24.74 -0.35 -19.54
N ILE A 302 25.61 0.64 -19.31
CA ILE A 302 25.25 2.05 -19.46
C ILE A 302 25.06 2.40 -20.94
N SER A 303 24.07 3.26 -21.24
CA SER A 303 23.88 3.78 -22.59
C SER A 303 25.00 4.75 -22.99
N ASP A 304 25.27 4.90 -24.29
CA ASP A 304 26.24 5.91 -24.78
C ASP A 304 25.85 7.33 -24.39
N GLU A 305 24.55 7.62 -24.37
CA GLU A 305 24.00 8.91 -23.96
C GLU A 305 24.29 9.20 -22.48
N ASP A 306 24.01 8.23 -21.60
CA ASP A 306 24.23 8.37 -20.16
C ASP A 306 25.72 8.49 -19.83
N TYR A 307 26.59 7.72 -20.49
CA TYR A 307 28.03 7.82 -20.27
C TYR A 307 28.60 9.15 -20.77
N THR A 308 28.10 9.64 -21.91
CA THR A 308 28.43 10.99 -22.41
C THR A 308 27.99 12.06 -21.42
N HIS A 309 26.79 11.91 -20.86
CA HIS A 309 26.27 12.80 -19.83
C HIS A 309 27.15 12.80 -18.57
N ALA A 310 27.58 11.62 -18.09
CA ALA A 310 28.50 11.51 -16.95
C ALA A 310 29.81 12.27 -17.18
N LYS A 311 30.40 12.14 -18.38
CA LYS A 311 31.59 12.92 -18.79
C LYS A 311 31.33 14.43 -18.79
N THR A 312 30.18 14.86 -19.31
CA THR A 312 29.80 16.27 -19.29
C THR A 312 29.68 16.80 -17.86
N VAL A 313 29.03 16.06 -16.96
CA VAL A 313 28.92 16.42 -15.54
C VAL A 313 30.29 16.51 -14.89
N TRP A 314 31.14 15.48 -15.04
CA TRP A 314 32.51 15.47 -14.51
C TRP A 314 33.30 16.71 -14.90
N ASN A 315 33.29 17.06 -16.19
CA ASN A 315 34.03 18.20 -16.73
C ASN A 315 33.42 19.54 -16.30
N THR A 316 32.09 19.67 -16.33
CA THR A 316 31.39 20.92 -16.01
C THR A 316 31.54 21.29 -14.54
N PHE A 317 31.49 20.31 -13.65
CA PHE A 317 31.67 20.51 -12.21
C PHE A 317 33.14 20.46 -11.78
N GLN A 318 34.07 20.30 -12.72
CA GLN A 318 35.52 20.26 -12.48
C GLN A 318 35.90 19.22 -11.40
N CYS A 319 35.27 18.05 -11.46
CA CYS A 319 35.55 16.95 -10.54
C CYS A 319 37.03 16.55 -10.66
N LYS A 320 37.77 16.58 -9.54
CA LYS A 320 39.17 16.18 -9.50
C LYS A 320 39.33 14.70 -9.18
N THR A 321 38.35 14.15 -8.48
CA THR A 321 38.35 12.78 -7.98
C THR A 321 36.96 12.16 -8.09
N LEU A 322 36.88 10.83 -8.04
CA LEU A 322 35.62 10.11 -8.07
C LEU A 322 34.71 10.47 -6.88
N ILE A 323 35.29 10.79 -5.71
CA ILE A 323 34.52 11.28 -4.57
C ILE A 323 33.88 12.65 -4.85
N ASP A 324 34.54 13.55 -5.60
CA ASP A 324 33.94 14.83 -5.97
C ASP A 324 32.77 14.63 -6.94
N TYR A 325 32.86 13.66 -7.86
CA TYR A 325 31.75 13.27 -8.73
C TYR A 325 30.59 12.67 -7.93
N SER A 326 30.90 11.82 -6.95
CA SER A 326 29.92 11.27 -6.03
C SER A 326 29.15 12.34 -5.27
N ASP A 327 29.77 13.43 -4.80
CA ASP A 327 28.97 14.44 -4.10
C ASP A 327 28.10 15.26 -5.03
N VAL A 328 28.52 15.47 -6.27
CA VAL A 328 27.66 16.12 -7.29
C VAL A 328 26.44 15.24 -7.52
N TYR A 329 26.64 13.94 -7.68
CA TYR A 329 25.57 12.95 -7.81
C TYR A 329 24.64 12.95 -6.59
N LEU A 330 25.19 12.86 -5.38
CA LEU A 330 24.43 12.82 -4.14
C LEU A 330 23.67 14.13 -3.87
N LYS A 331 24.29 15.29 -4.14
CA LYS A 331 23.59 16.59 -4.06
C LYS A 331 22.47 16.69 -5.09
N SER A 332 22.71 16.21 -6.31
CA SER A 332 21.70 16.13 -7.36
C SER A 332 20.49 15.35 -6.85
N ASP A 333 20.68 14.10 -6.39
CA ASP A 333 19.60 13.23 -5.94
C ASP A 333 18.80 13.85 -4.76
N VAL A 334 19.47 14.51 -3.81
CA VAL A 334 18.79 15.21 -2.71
C VAL A 334 17.99 16.43 -3.20
N THR A 335 18.53 17.25 -4.10
CA THR A 335 17.78 18.41 -4.64
C THR A 335 16.58 17.97 -5.47
N LEU A 336 16.75 16.93 -6.28
CA LEU A 336 15.70 16.34 -7.09
C LEU A 336 14.60 15.74 -6.22
N LEU A 337 14.96 15.03 -5.14
CA LEU A 337 14.02 14.51 -4.16
C LEU A 337 13.20 15.64 -3.51
N ALA A 338 13.86 16.74 -3.12
CA ALA A 338 13.19 17.90 -2.55
C ALA A 338 12.19 18.52 -3.55
N ASP A 339 12.59 18.72 -4.80
CA ASP A 339 11.70 19.29 -5.84
C ASP A 339 10.51 18.39 -6.16
N VAL A 340 10.76 17.08 -6.31
CA VAL A 340 9.71 16.08 -6.56
C VAL A 340 8.70 16.05 -5.41
N PHE A 341 9.17 15.97 -4.17
CA PHE A 341 8.27 15.82 -3.03
C PHE A 341 7.56 17.13 -2.69
N GLU A 342 8.21 18.29 -2.81
CA GLU A 342 7.52 19.58 -2.63
C GLU A 342 6.45 19.81 -3.70
N ASN A 343 6.69 19.40 -4.95
CA ASN A 343 5.65 19.41 -5.99
C ASN A 343 4.52 18.42 -5.65
N PHE A 344 4.86 17.23 -5.15
CA PHE A 344 3.86 16.27 -4.68
C PHE A 344 2.99 16.82 -3.55
N ARG A 345 3.59 17.56 -2.60
CA ARG A 345 2.88 18.29 -1.55
C ARG A 345 1.92 19.30 -2.15
N ASP A 346 2.34 20.08 -3.15
CA ASP A 346 1.49 21.05 -3.84
C ASP A 346 0.31 20.38 -4.56
N VAL A 347 0.55 19.29 -5.28
CA VAL A 347 -0.50 18.50 -5.97
C VAL A 347 -1.54 18.01 -4.96
N CYS A 348 -1.11 17.41 -3.85
CA CYS A 348 -2.00 16.92 -2.80
C CYS A 348 -2.77 18.04 -2.10
N PHE A 349 -2.10 19.16 -1.80
CA PHE A 349 -2.73 20.29 -1.14
C PHE A 349 -3.75 20.98 -2.05
N ASN A 350 -3.46 21.08 -3.34
CA ASN A 350 -4.39 21.65 -4.33
C ASN A 350 -5.61 20.75 -4.55
N ALA A 351 -5.43 19.43 -4.60
CA ALA A 351 -6.50 18.48 -4.86
C ALA A 351 -7.36 18.18 -3.62
N TYR A 352 -6.74 18.01 -2.44
CA TYR A 352 -7.40 17.45 -1.24
C TYR A 352 -7.28 18.34 0.00
N LYS A 353 -6.51 19.43 -0.06
CA LYS A 353 -6.23 20.32 1.08
C LYS A 353 -5.64 19.54 2.28
N LEU A 354 -4.78 18.57 1.97
CA LEU A 354 -4.04 17.74 2.92
C LEU A 354 -2.58 17.70 2.50
N ASP A 355 -1.68 17.85 3.45
CA ASP A 355 -0.25 17.78 3.20
C ASP A 355 0.27 16.35 3.40
N PRO A 356 0.84 15.70 2.36
CA PRO A 356 1.34 14.33 2.44
C PRO A 356 2.47 14.16 3.46
N ALA A 357 3.13 15.24 3.92
CA ALA A 357 4.15 15.17 4.96
C ALA A 357 3.62 14.73 6.34
N TRP A 358 2.30 14.80 6.58
CA TRP A 358 1.66 14.21 7.77
C TRP A 358 1.41 12.72 7.66
N TYR A 359 1.54 12.18 6.45
CA TYR A 359 1.12 10.84 6.14
C TYR A 359 2.31 9.93 5.97
N TYR A 360 2.16 8.78 6.61
CA TYR A 360 3.06 7.68 6.45
C TYR A 360 2.99 7.05 5.05
N THR A 361 1.78 6.89 4.51
CA THR A 361 1.58 6.19 3.23
C THR A 361 0.58 6.94 2.37
N ALA A 362 0.74 6.86 1.05
CA ALA A 362 -0.27 7.33 0.11
C ALA A 362 -1.65 6.73 0.41
N PRO A 363 -1.82 5.41 0.67
CA PRO A 363 -3.09 4.86 1.15
C PRO A 363 -3.67 5.51 2.41
N GLY A 364 -2.84 5.95 3.35
CA GLY A 364 -3.28 6.70 4.54
C GLY A 364 -3.82 8.09 4.17
N LEU A 365 -3.09 8.81 3.31
CA LEU A 365 -3.54 10.09 2.75
C LEU A 365 -4.85 9.91 1.97
N THR A 366 -4.94 8.89 1.13
CA THR A 366 -6.12 8.54 0.33
C THR A 366 -7.36 8.39 1.20
N PHE A 367 -7.25 7.63 2.29
CA PHE A 367 -8.38 7.33 3.15
C PHE A 367 -8.90 8.60 3.85
N ASP A 368 -8.01 9.45 4.35
CA ASP A 368 -8.40 10.72 4.96
C ASP A 368 -8.91 11.74 3.93
N ALA A 369 -8.31 11.79 2.75
CA ALA A 369 -8.78 12.62 1.63
C ALA A 369 -10.21 12.23 1.21
N MET A 370 -10.50 10.93 1.17
CA MET A 370 -11.83 10.38 0.90
C MET A 370 -12.84 10.77 1.98
N LEU A 371 -12.51 10.56 3.26
CA LEU A 371 -13.40 10.95 4.37
C LEU A 371 -13.68 12.45 4.39
N LYS A 372 -12.65 13.26 4.10
CA LYS A 372 -12.77 14.72 4.05
C LYS A 372 -13.63 15.19 2.89
N HIS A 373 -13.42 14.63 1.69
CA HIS A 373 -14.13 15.05 0.49
C HIS A 373 -15.59 14.58 0.45
N ALA A 374 -15.84 13.33 0.88
CA ALA A 374 -17.19 12.77 0.90
C ALA A 374 -18.03 13.28 2.09
N GLU A 375 -17.38 13.89 3.10
CA GLU A 375 -18.00 14.34 4.35
C GLU A 375 -18.86 13.26 5.04
N ILE A 376 -18.48 12.00 4.84
CA ILE A 376 -19.26 10.84 5.27
C ILE A 376 -18.92 10.43 6.70
N GLU A 377 -19.94 9.99 7.44
CA GLU A 377 -19.81 9.29 8.71
C GLU A 377 -20.04 7.79 8.48
N LEU A 378 -19.01 6.97 8.73
CA LEU A 378 -19.05 5.53 8.55
C LEU A 378 -19.24 4.84 9.91
N GLU A 379 -20.34 4.14 10.11
CA GLU A 379 -20.55 3.31 11.29
C GLU A 379 -19.70 2.04 11.19
N LEU A 380 -18.90 1.78 12.21
CA LEU A 380 -18.11 0.56 12.35
C LEU A 380 -18.96 -0.56 12.97
N LEU A 381 -18.68 -1.80 12.58
CA LEU A 381 -19.41 -2.96 13.10
C LEU A 381 -19.11 -3.20 14.57
N THR A 382 -20.16 -3.22 15.39
CA THR A 382 -20.11 -3.50 16.83
C THR A 382 -20.45 -4.94 17.19
N ASP A 383 -20.79 -5.77 16.18
CA ASP A 383 -21.06 -7.20 16.31
C ASP A 383 -19.92 -8.02 15.67
N TYR A 384 -19.33 -8.94 16.46
CA TYR A 384 -18.21 -9.75 15.99
C TYR A 384 -18.59 -10.81 14.96
N ASP A 385 -19.80 -11.36 15.01
CA ASP A 385 -20.24 -12.36 14.05
C ASP A 385 -20.58 -11.74 12.69
N MET A 386 -20.98 -10.46 12.64
CA MET A 386 -21.08 -9.70 11.39
C MET A 386 -19.70 -9.56 10.74
N ILE A 387 -18.69 -9.18 11.53
CA ILE A 387 -17.31 -9.09 11.09
C ILE A 387 -16.82 -10.42 10.55
N LEU A 388 -17.04 -11.53 11.26
CA LEU A 388 -16.64 -12.86 10.80
C LEU A 388 -17.35 -13.30 9.52
N MET A 389 -18.64 -12.99 9.39
CA MET A 389 -19.41 -13.28 8.17
C MET A 389 -18.85 -12.53 6.95
N ILE A 390 -18.48 -11.25 7.14
CA ILE A 390 -17.88 -10.42 6.10
C ILE A 390 -16.44 -10.87 5.79
N GLU A 391 -15.60 -11.10 6.81
CA GLU A 391 -14.24 -11.64 6.64
C GLU A 391 -14.25 -12.96 5.84
N LYS A 392 -15.21 -13.85 6.11
CA LYS A 392 -15.42 -15.10 5.36
C LYS A 392 -15.84 -14.85 3.91
N GLY A 393 -16.58 -13.77 3.65
CA GLY A 393 -17.05 -13.37 2.33
C GLY A 393 -16.00 -12.69 1.45
N ILE A 394 -14.97 -12.08 2.03
CA ILE A 394 -13.91 -11.36 1.32
C ILE A 394 -13.10 -12.32 0.44
N ARG A 395 -13.12 -12.08 -0.87
CA ARG A 395 -12.49 -12.89 -1.90
C ARG A 395 -11.89 -11.99 -2.98
N GLY A 396 -10.61 -12.17 -3.27
CA GLY A 396 -9.91 -11.37 -4.28
C GLY A 396 -10.41 -11.61 -5.70
N GLY A 397 -9.74 -10.98 -6.67
CA GLY A 397 -10.03 -11.19 -8.08
C GLY A 397 -9.78 -12.64 -8.53
N ILE A 398 -10.62 -13.13 -9.44
CA ILE A 398 -10.48 -14.46 -10.06
C ILE A 398 -9.32 -14.42 -11.06
N SER A 399 -8.33 -15.28 -10.87
CA SER A 399 -7.24 -15.51 -11.84
C SER A 399 -7.20 -16.99 -12.13
N GLN A 400 -7.46 -17.37 -13.38
CA GLN A 400 -7.58 -18.76 -13.83
C GLN A 400 -7.21 -18.88 -15.31
N CYS A 401 -6.74 -20.05 -15.71
CA CYS A 401 -6.49 -20.40 -17.11
C CYS A 401 -7.57 -21.40 -17.55
N CYS A 402 -8.56 -20.97 -18.34
CA CYS A 402 -9.63 -21.87 -18.81
C CYS A 402 -9.16 -22.79 -19.95
N LYS A 403 -8.26 -22.27 -20.79
CA LYS A 403 -7.65 -23.00 -21.90
C LYS A 403 -6.18 -22.63 -21.97
N ARG A 404 -5.31 -23.65 -21.89
CA ARG A 404 -3.87 -23.46 -21.68
C ARG A 404 -3.14 -23.00 -22.93
N TYR A 405 -3.70 -23.28 -24.09
CA TYR A 405 -3.16 -22.87 -25.39
C TYR A 405 -4.28 -22.58 -26.38
N VAL A 406 -4.17 -21.43 -27.05
CA VAL A 406 -4.98 -21.05 -28.20
C VAL A 406 -4.10 -20.32 -29.18
N GLU A 407 -4.18 -20.71 -30.44
CA GLU A 407 -3.48 -20.07 -31.55
C GLU A 407 -4.50 -19.40 -32.46
N ALA A 408 -4.24 -18.14 -32.84
CA ALA A 408 -5.06 -17.46 -33.82
C ALA A 408 -4.78 -18.02 -35.22
N LYS A 409 -5.78 -18.69 -35.81
CA LYS A 409 -5.72 -19.24 -37.17
C LYS A 409 -6.77 -18.59 -38.05
N ASN A 410 -6.48 -17.40 -38.57
CA ASN A 410 -7.41 -16.66 -39.42
C ASN A 410 -6.75 -16.21 -40.72
N LYS A 411 -7.57 -15.76 -41.66
CA LYS A 411 -7.17 -15.32 -43.01
C LYS A 411 -6.07 -14.26 -43.11
N TYR A 412 -5.69 -13.60 -42.01
CA TYR A 412 -4.60 -12.64 -41.97
C TYR A 412 -3.25 -13.27 -41.58
N MET A 413 -3.24 -14.55 -41.18
CA MET A 413 -2.05 -15.31 -40.80
C MET A 413 -1.43 -16.00 -42.02
N LYS A 414 -0.09 -16.10 -42.04
CA LYS A 414 0.68 -16.66 -43.17
C LYS A 414 0.37 -18.14 -43.46
N GLU A 415 -0.05 -18.89 -42.44
CA GLU A 415 -0.27 -20.34 -42.50
C GLU A 415 -1.77 -20.72 -42.45
N TYR A 416 -2.65 -19.83 -42.92
CA TYR A 416 -4.09 -20.06 -42.90
C TYR A 416 -4.53 -21.08 -43.97
N ASP A 417 -5.14 -22.18 -43.54
CA ASP A 417 -5.86 -23.10 -44.42
C ASP A 417 -7.28 -22.57 -44.68
N SER A 418 -7.57 -22.22 -45.93
CA SER A 418 -8.90 -21.78 -46.40
C SER A 418 -10.04 -22.75 -46.13
N LYS A 419 -9.75 -24.02 -45.82
CA LYS A 419 -10.75 -25.03 -45.43
C LYS A 419 -11.03 -25.07 -43.93
N SER A 420 -10.23 -24.39 -43.12
CA SER A 420 -10.37 -24.33 -41.66
C SER A 420 -11.16 -23.10 -41.21
N GLU A 421 -11.95 -23.26 -40.14
CA GLU A 421 -12.70 -22.16 -39.55
C GLU A 421 -11.75 -21.10 -38.97
N SER A 422 -12.00 -19.81 -39.28
CA SER A 422 -11.12 -18.72 -38.84
C SER A 422 -11.22 -18.50 -37.32
N CYS A 423 -10.08 -18.59 -36.63
CA CYS A 423 -9.96 -18.31 -35.19
C CYS A 423 -9.26 -16.96 -34.94
N PHE A 424 -9.91 -16.10 -34.15
CA PHE A 424 -9.42 -14.79 -33.74
C PHE A 424 -9.25 -14.73 -32.22
N LEU A 425 -8.26 -13.97 -31.76
CA LEU A 425 -8.07 -13.64 -30.35
C LEU A 425 -8.43 -12.18 -30.12
N SER A 426 -9.21 -11.91 -29.08
CA SER A 426 -9.60 -10.56 -28.67
C SER A 426 -9.24 -10.33 -27.21
N TYR A 427 -8.72 -9.14 -26.90
CA TYR A 427 -8.35 -8.72 -25.56
C TYR A 427 -9.30 -7.62 -25.08
N LEU A 428 -9.97 -7.86 -23.96
CA LEU A 428 -10.90 -6.92 -23.32
C LEU A 428 -10.37 -6.58 -21.93
N ASP A 429 -10.20 -5.29 -21.63
CA ASP A 429 -9.82 -4.78 -20.31
C ASP A 429 -10.88 -3.79 -19.82
N ALA A 430 -11.30 -3.92 -18.56
CA ALA A 430 -12.26 -3.02 -17.95
C ALA A 430 -11.58 -1.74 -17.47
N ASN A 431 -11.96 -0.61 -18.06
CA ASN A 431 -11.47 0.70 -17.65
C ASN A 431 -11.97 1.05 -16.25
N ASN A 432 -11.05 1.14 -15.27
CA ASN A 432 -11.33 1.57 -13.89
C ASN A 432 -12.42 0.76 -13.18
N LEU A 433 -12.35 -0.58 -13.26
CA LEU A 433 -13.31 -1.51 -12.65
C LEU A 433 -13.63 -1.21 -11.18
N TYR A 434 -12.61 -0.99 -10.34
CA TYR A 434 -12.83 -0.66 -8.93
C TYR A 434 -13.47 0.71 -8.75
N GLY A 435 -13.10 1.72 -9.57
CA GLY A 435 -13.77 3.02 -9.54
C GLY A 435 -15.25 2.93 -9.89
N TRP A 436 -15.62 2.11 -10.88
CA TRP A 436 -17.04 1.84 -11.18
C TRP A 436 -17.78 1.29 -9.97
N ALA A 437 -17.24 0.27 -9.30
CA ALA A 437 -17.87 -0.31 -8.12
C ALA A 437 -17.90 0.65 -6.92
N LEU A 438 -16.85 1.44 -6.73
CA LEU A 438 -16.78 2.46 -5.68
C LEU A 438 -17.79 3.60 -5.90
N SER A 439 -18.27 3.81 -7.12
CA SER A 439 -19.31 4.79 -7.44
C SER A 439 -20.75 4.24 -7.34
N ARG A 440 -20.93 2.94 -7.04
CA ARG A 440 -22.26 2.36 -6.78
C ARG A 440 -22.71 2.67 -5.35
N PRO A 441 -23.99 2.45 -5.00
CA PRO A 441 -24.42 2.54 -3.61
C PRO A 441 -23.60 1.62 -2.71
N LEU A 442 -22.95 2.19 -1.70
CA LEU A 442 -22.10 1.48 -0.75
C LEU A 442 -22.68 1.60 0.67
N PRO A 443 -22.59 0.54 1.49
CA PRO A 443 -22.93 0.58 2.92
C PRO A 443 -22.22 1.72 3.67
N TYR A 444 -22.91 2.34 4.63
CA TYR A 444 -22.30 3.31 5.55
C TYR A 444 -22.82 3.28 6.99
N ALA A 445 -24.06 2.85 7.26
CA ALA A 445 -24.64 2.87 8.62
C ALA A 445 -25.81 1.89 8.82
N ASN A 446 -26.36 1.87 10.04
CA ASN A 446 -27.57 1.16 10.46
C ASN A 446 -27.50 -0.36 10.29
N PHE A 447 -26.34 -0.95 10.61
CA PHE A 447 -26.13 -2.39 10.48
C PHE A 447 -26.95 -3.17 11.50
N ARG A 448 -27.81 -4.06 11.02
CA ARG A 448 -28.59 -4.96 11.89
C ARG A 448 -28.76 -6.35 11.28
N TRP A 449 -28.93 -7.34 12.14
CA TRP A 449 -29.43 -8.65 11.72
C TRP A 449 -30.94 -8.58 11.47
N LEU A 450 -31.41 -9.23 10.41
CA LEU A 450 -32.83 -9.54 10.28
C LEU A 450 -33.22 -10.66 11.25
N SER A 451 -34.44 -10.58 11.78
CA SER A 451 -35.06 -11.65 12.57
C SER A 451 -35.43 -12.85 11.69
N LEU A 452 -35.74 -13.99 12.31
CA LEU A 452 -36.13 -15.20 11.57
C LEU A 452 -37.43 -15.00 10.79
N ASP A 453 -38.38 -14.24 11.33
CA ASP A 453 -39.64 -13.91 10.64
C ASP A 453 -39.38 -13.01 9.43
N GLU A 454 -38.54 -11.97 9.59
CA GLU A 454 -38.12 -11.12 8.46
C GLU A 454 -37.38 -11.93 7.38
N ILE A 455 -36.56 -12.92 7.75
CA ILE A 455 -35.86 -13.80 6.80
C ILE A 455 -36.83 -14.72 6.07
N ARG A 456 -37.88 -15.22 6.76
CA ARG A 456 -38.88 -16.11 6.14
C ARG A 456 -39.63 -15.39 5.03
N ASP A 457 -39.90 -14.12 5.23
CA ASP A 457 -40.64 -13.27 4.29
C ASP A 457 -39.69 -12.49 3.35
N PHE A 458 -38.37 -12.75 3.40
CA PHE A 458 -37.36 -12.06 2.60
C PHE A 458 -37.30 -12.59 1.17
N SER A 459 -37.60 -11.73 0.20
CA SER A 459 -37.43 -12.01 -1.24
C SER A 459 -36.34 -11.13 -1.83
N VAL A 460 -35.27 -11.74 -2.35
CA VAL A 460 -34.19 -10.99 -2.99
C VAL A 460 -34.66 -10.31 -4.27
N ASP A 461 -35.57 -10.95 -5.03
CA ASP A 461 -36.03 -10.47 -6.34
C ASP A 461 -36.85 -9.19 -6.23
N GLU A 462 -37.53 -8.98 -5.09
CA GLU A 462 -38.36 -7.80 -4.81
C GLU A 462 -37.55 -6.53 -4.49
N ILE A 463 -36.25 -6.66 -4.23
CA ILE A 463 -35.40 -5.50 -3.93
C ILE A 463 -35.27 -4.62 -5.19
N PRO A 464 -35.54 -3.31 -5.18
CA PRO A 464 -35.32 -2.49 -6.37
C PRO A 464 -33.83 -2.39 -6.77
N GLU A 465 -33.55 -2.02 -8.02
CA GLU A 465 -32.16 -1.74 -8.46
C GLU A 465 -31.55 -0.58 -7.66
N TYR A 466 -32.36 0.42 -7.34
CA TYR A 466 -32.02 1.54 -6.48
C TYR A 466 -32.79 1.44 -5.17
N ASN A 467 -32.11 1.07 -4.10
CA ASN A 467 -32.69 0.96 -2.78
C ASN A 467 -31.79 1.67 -1.76
N GLU A 468 -32.40 2.39 -0.80
CA GLU A 468 -31.69 3.02 0.31
C GLU A 468 -31.13 1.98 1.28
N LYS A 469 -31.72 0.77 1.28
CA LYS A 469 -31.28 -0.38 2.07
C LYS A 469 -30.55 -1.40 1.19
N GLY A 470 -29.43 -1.92 1.69
CA GLY A 470 -28.69 -3.01 1.10
C GLY A 470 -28.62 -4.22 2.03
N TYR A 471 -28.25 -5.37 1.46
CA TYR A 471 -28.22 -6.65 2.17
C TYR A 471 -26.97 -7.49 1.86
N ILE A 472 -26.40 -8.10 2.90
CA ILE A 472 -25.40 -9.16 2.78
C ILE A 472 -25.98 -10.43 3.39
N LEU A 473 -25.99 -11.52 2.62
CA LEU A 473 -26.65 -12.77 2.97
C LEU A 473 -25.66 -13.91 3.11
N GLU A 474 -25.94 -14.83 4.04
CA GLU A 474 -25.31 -16.16 4.09
C GLU A 474 -26.31 -17.19 3.59
N VAL A 475 -26.03 -17.80 2.44
CA VAL A 475 -26.99 -18.63 1.70
C VAL A 475 -26.44 -20.00 1.30
N ASP A 476 -27.33 -20.96 1.09
CA ASP A 476 -27.02 -22.19 0.36
C ASP A 476 -27.50 -22.05 -1.09
N LEU A 477 -26.62 -22.29 -2.06
CA LEU A 477 -26.90 -22.24 -3.49
C LEU A 477 -26.66 -23.61 -4.11
N GLU A 478 -27.66 -24.13 -4.80
CA GLU A 478 -27.51 -25.29 -5.66
C GLU A 478 -26.97 -24.85 -7.02
N TYR A 479 -26.04 -25.65 -7.54
CA TYR A 479 -25.47 -25.51 -8.87
C TYR A 479 -26.02 -26.61 -9.79
N PRO A 480 -27.03 -26.32 -10.63
CA PRO A 480 -27.63 -27.35 -11.49
C PRO A 480 -26.63 -27.95 -12.48
N THR A 481 -26.65 -29.27 -12.63
CA THR A 481 -25.78 -29.99 -13.57
C THR A 481 -25.97 -29.54 -15.02
N SER A 482 -27.16 -29.08 -15.39
CA SER A 482 -27.46 -28.51 -16.72
C SER A 482 -26.65 -27.26 -17.06
N LEU A 483 -26.07 -26.58 -16.05
CA LEU A 483 -25.23 -25.40 -16.24
C LEU A 483 -23.74 -25.72 -16.34
N HIS A 484 -23.32 -26.97 -16.10
CA HIS A 484 -21.90 -27.33 -15.99
C HIS A 484 -21.12 -27.00 -17.27
N ASP A 485 -21.66 -27.37 -18.44
CA ASP A 485 -21.02 -27.05 -19.73
C ASP A 485 -21.00 -25.55 -19.98
N LYS A 486 -22.12 -24.85 -19.73
CA LYS A 486 -22.27 -23.39 -19.99
C LYS A 486 -21.37 -22.56 -19.08
N HIS A 487 -21.18 -22.96 -17.84
CA HIS A 487 -20.42 -22.22 -16.83
C HIS A 487 -19.02 -22.80 -16.61
N SER A 488 -18.60 -23.81 -17.37
CA SER A 488 -17.33 -24.50 -17.15
C SER A 488 -16.15 -23.54 -17.14
N ASP A 489 -16.13 -22.55 -18.04
CA ASP A 489 -15.05 -21.58 -18.10
C ASP A 489 -15.03 -20.67 -16.88
N LEU A 490 -16.17 -20.08 -16.50
CA LEU A 490 -16.24 -19.15 -15.37
C LEU A 490 -17.39 -19.51 -14.42
N PRO A 491 -17.20 -20.53 -13.55
CA PRO A 491 -18.19 -20.86 -12.54
C PRO A 491 -18.46 -19.70 -11.59
N LEU A 492 -19.74 -19.46 -11.30
CA LEU A 492 -20.19 -18.46 -10.36
C LEU A 492 -19.83 -18.79 -8.91
N CYS A 493 -19.82 -17.75 -8.07
CA CYS A 493 -19.63 -17.87 -6.62
C CYS A 493 -18.31 -18.58 -6.21
N PRO A 494 -17.13 -17.97 -6.47
CA PRO A 494 -15.84 -18.59 -6.14
C PRO A 494 -15.61 -18.75 -4.63
N GLU A 495 -14.81 -19.74 -4.24
CA GLU A 495 -14.55 -20.10 -2.84
C GLU A 495 -13.05 -20.28 -2.55
N ASN A 496 -12.63 -19.92 -1.34
CA ASN A 496 -11.27 -20.19 -0.86
C ASN A 496 -11.20 -21.64 -0.34
N LYS A 497 -10.85 -22.58 -1.22
CA LYS A 497 -10.75 -24.02 -0.94
C LYS A 497 -9.38 -24.56 -1.36
N ALA A 498 -8.95 -25.65 -0.76
CA ALA A 498 -7.77 -26.35 -1.26
C ALA A 498 -8.20 -27.19 -2.47
N PRO A 499 -7.46 -27.16 -3.60
CA PRO A 499 -7.72 -28.07 -4.71
C PRO A 499 -7.68 -29.53 -4.26
N PRO A 500 -8.38 -30.45 -4.94
CA PRO A 500 -8.29 -31.88 -4.68
C PRO A 500 -6.83 -32.35 -4.62
N GLY A 501 -6.47 -33.09 -3.56
CA GLY A 501 -5.10 -33.59 -3.36
C GLY A 501 -4.06 -32.55 -2.92
N LYS A 502 -4.44 -31.29 -2.69
CA LYS A 502 -3.53 -30.22 -2.23
C LYS A 502 -3.90 -29.74 -0.83
N MET A 503 -2.91 -29.21 -0.10
CA MET A 503 -3.13 -28.65 1.24
C MET A 503 -3.34 -27.13 1.24
N HIS A 504 -2.86 -26.43 0.22
CA HIS A 504 -2.90 -24.97 0.15
C HIS A 504 -4.22 -24.47 -0.43
N LYS A 505 -4.89 -23.57 0.30
CA LYS A 505 -6.12 -22.93 -0.17
C LYS A 505 -5.82 -21.93 -1.28
N LYS A 506 -6.64 -21.97 -2.33
CA LYS A 506 -6.67 -21.02 -3.45
C LYS A 506 -8.09 -20.54 -3.66
N LEU A 507 -8.26 -19.43 -4.37
CA LEU A 507 -9.58 -19.00 -4.81
C LEU A 507 -9.96 -19.85 -6.03
N LEU A 508 -10.96 -20.72 -5.87
CA LEU A 508 -11.42 -21.66 -6.88
C LEU A 508 -12.80 -21.28 -7.39
N THR A 509 -13.00 -21.42 -8.69
CA THR A 509 -14.29 -21.36 -9.38
C THR A 509 -14.73 -22.81 -9.62
N THR A 510 -15.64 -23.32 -8.79
CA THR A 510 -16.11 -24.70 -8.86
C THR A 510 -17.59 -24.76 -9.23
N LEU A 511 -18.01 -25.85 -9.87
CA LEU A 511 -19.41 -26.15 -10.22
C LEU A 511 -20.16 -26.88 -9.09
N GLU A 512 -19.57 -26.91 -7.89
CA GLU A 512 -20.19 -27.51 -6.69
C GLU A 512 -21.25 -26.58 -6.08
N ASP A 513 -22.21 -27.18 -5.36
CA ASP A 513 -23.11 -26.46 -4.46
C ASP A 513 -22.33 -25.59 -3.46
N LYS A 514 -22.88 -24.42 -3.17
CA LYS A 514 -22.29 -23.45 -2.25
C LYS A 514 -23.02 -23.52 -0.92
N MET A 515 -22.32 -23.85 0.15
CA MET A 515 -22.90 -23.97 1.49
C MET A 515 -22.48 -22.80 2.37
N LYS A 516 -23.46 -22.14 3.01
CA LYS A 516 -23.25 -20.97 3.87
C LYS A 516 -22.36 -19.92 3.20
N TYR A 517 -22.65 -19.60 1.96
CA TYR A 517 -21.89 -18.67 1.13
C TYR A 517 -22.30 -17.22 1.45
N THR A 518 -21.35 -16.38 1.85
CA THR A 518 -21.60 -14.94 2.07
C THR A 518 -21.60 -14.17 0.75
N ILE A 519 -22.70 -13.49 0.42
CA ILE A 519 -22.88 -12.78 -0.86
C ILE A 519 -23.63 -11.45 -0.68
N HIS A 520 -23.26 -10.45 -1.46
CA HIS A 520 -24.00 -9.21 -1.61
C HIS A 520 -25.27 -9.45 -2.44
N TYR A 521 -26.39 -8.83 -2.07
CA TYR A 521 -27.69 -9.09 -2.71
C TYR A 521 -27.69 -8.91 -4.25
N VAL A 522 -26.96 -7.92 -4.77
CA VAL A 522 -26.81 -7.69 -6.23
C VAL A 522 -26.21 -8.90 -6.93
N ASN A 523 -25.17 -9.49 -6.34
CA ASN A 523 -24.51 -10.67 -6.89
C ASN A 523 -25.36 -11.93 -6.73
N LEU A 524 -26.14 -12.01 -5.65
CA LEU A 524 -27.10 -13.08 -5.47
C LEU A 524 -28.15 -13.06 -6.59
N LYS A 525 -28.74 -11.89 -6.87
CA LYS A 525 -29.66 -11.71 -8.01
C LYS A 525 -29.03 -12.14 -9.32
N GLN A 526 -27.80 -11.72 -9.58
CA GLN A 526 -27.08 -12.12 -10.78
C GLN A 526 -26.92 -13.64 -10.84
N ALA A 527 -26.50 -14.28 -9.75
CA ALA A 527 -26.34 -15.73 -9.69
C ALA A 527 -27.66 -16.48 -9.98
N LEU A 528 -28.77 -16.02 -9.40
CA LEU A 528 -30.10 -16.60 -9.63
C LEU A 528 -30.56 -16.38 -11.07
N SER A 529 -30.35 -15.18 -11.63
CA SER A 529 -30.67 -14.87 -13.03
C SER A 529 -29.88 -15.73 -14.03
N LEU A 530 -28.68 -16.17 -13.64
CA LEU A 530 -27.83 -17.07 -14.42
C LEU A 530 -28.12 -18.56 -14.15
N GLY A 531 -29.11 -18.87 -13.30
CA GLY A 531 -29.67 -20.22 -13.15
C GLY A 531 -29.27 -20.97 -11.87
N LEU A 532 -28.48 -20.39 -10.97
CA LEU A 532 -28.29 -20.99 -9.64
C LEU A 532 -29.61 -20.97 -8.87
N ARG A 533 -29.80 -21.95 -7.97
CA ARG A 533 -31.04 -22.07 -7.18
C ARG A 533 -30.76 -21.78 -5.71
N LEU A 534 -31.49 -20.83 -5.13
CA LEU A 534 -31.42 -20.54 -3.70
C LEU A 534 -32.09 -21.68 -2.91
N LYS A 535 -31.31 -22.40 -2.11
CA LYS A 535 -31.83 -23.48 -1.25
C LYS A 535 -32.25 -22.98 0.13
N LYS A 536 -31.45 -22.08 0.72
CA LYS A 536 -31.68 -21.60 2.08
C LYS A 536 -31.01 -20.24 2.32
N VAL A 537 -31.68 -19.38 3.08
CA VAL A 537 -31.08 -18.18 3.68
C VAL A 537 -30.85 -18.47 5.17
N HIS A 538 -29.61 -18.35 5.63
CA HIS A 538 -29.26 -18.58 7.04
C HIS A 538 -29.30 -17.29 7.86
N ARG A 539 -28.69 -16.23 7.33
CA ARG A 539 -28.52 -14.94 8.02
C ARG A 539 -28.49 -13.79 7.02
N VAL A 540 -29.01 -12.64 7.42
CA VAL A 540 -29.03 -11.43 6.59
C VAL A 540 -28.62 -10.22 7.43
N ILE A 541 -27.64 -9.46 6.92
CA ILE A 541 -27.26 -8.14 7.44
C ILE A 541 -27.95 -7.10 6.57
N GLU A 542 -28.81 -6.27 7.16
CA GLU A 542 -29.38 -5.06 6.55
C GLU A 542 -28.51 -3.84 6.91
N PHE A 543 -28.37 -2.90 5.98
CA PHE A 543 -27.66 -1.63 6.19
C PHE A 543 -28.20 -0.52 5.29
N SER A 544 -27.93 0.73 5.67
CA SER A 544 -28.12 1.91 4.80
C SER A 544 -26.98 2.02 3.79
N GLN A 545 -27.32 2.33 2.53
CA GLN A 545 -26.37 2.51 1.44
C GLN A 545 -26.70 3.75 0.61
N SER A 546 -25.68 4.37 0.03
CA SER A 546 -25.83 5.48 -0.91
C SER A 546 -24.56 5.60 -1.78
N PRO A 547 -24.58 6.29 -2.92
CA PRO A 547 -23.38 6.48 -3.75
C PRO A 547 -22.45 7.58 -3.18
N TRP A 548 -22.21 7.57 -1.87
CA TRP A 548 -21.49 8.63 -1.14
C TRP A 548 -20.03 8.82 -1.58
N LEU A 549 -19.41 7.80 -2.16
CA LEU A 549 -18.02 7.87 -2.63
C LEU A 549 -17.89 8.38 -4.09
N LYS A 550 -19.00 8.47 -4.83
CA LYS A 550 -19.00 8.78 -6.25
C LYS A 550 -18.30 10.12 -6.56
N SER A 551 -18.57 11.16 -5.79
CA SER A 551 -17.96 12.49 -5.99
C SER A 551 -16.43 12.47 -5.89
N TYR A 552 -15.88 11.68 -4.95
CA TYR A 552 -14.44 11.50 -4.81
C TYR A 552 -13.82 10.74 -5.99
N ILE A 553 -14.50 9.70 -6.48
CA ILE A 553 -14.05 8.94 -7.66
C ILE A 553 -14.08 9.83 -8.91
N ASP A 554 -15.13 10.63 -9.07
CA ASP A 554 -15.27 11.57 -10.18
C ASP A 554 -14.16 12.63 -10.14
N LEU A 555 -13.90 13.23 -8.97
CA LEU A 555 -12.79 14.16 -8.75
C LEU A 555 -11.46 13.59 -9.24
N ASN A 556 -11.10 12.38 -8.78
CA ASN A 556 -9.83 11.75 -9.16
C ASN A 556 -9.80 11.37 -10.65
N THR A 557 -10.95 10.97 -11.21
CA THR A 557 -11.07 10.64 -12.63
C THR A 557 -10.87 11.86 -13.50
N ASP A 558 -11.43 13.01 -13.13
CA ASP A 558 -11.28 14.26 -13.88
C ASP A 558 -9.87 14.83 -13.73
N ARG A 559 -9.29 14.78 -12.53
CA ARG A 559 -7.87 15.13 -12.32
C ARG A 559 -6.94 14.26 -13.16
N ARG A 560 -7.22 12.95 -13.27
CA ARG A 560 -6.47 12.03 -14.11
C ARG A 560 -6.58 12.33 -15.61
N LYS A 561 -7.72 12.86 -16.08
CA LYS A 561 -7.88 13.30 -17.48
C LYS A 561 -7.07 14.56 -17.78
N VAL A 562 -6.96 15.47 -16.81
CA VAL A 562 -6.24 16.75 -16.94
C VAL A 562 -4.73 16.59 -16.72
N ALA A 563 -4.31 15.57 -15.99
CA ALA A 563 -2.90 15.28 -15.70
C ALA A 563 -2.06 15.17 -16.99
N SER A 564 -0.99 15.96 -17.06
CA SER A 564 -0.11 16.04 -18.23
C SER A 564 1.00 14.99 -18.22
N ASN A 565 1.36 14.47 -17.04
CA ASN A 565 2.44 13.50 -16.83
C ASN A 565 1.91 12.15 -16.29
N ASP A 566 2.69 11.09 -16.49
CA ASP A 566 2.26 9.73 -16.13
C ASP A 566 2.27 9.49 -14.63
N PHE A 567 3.14 10.19 -13.88
CA PHE A 567 3.15 10.15 -12.43
C PHE A 567 1.80 10.59 -11.83
N GLU A 568 1.28 11.75 -12.23
CA GLU A 568 -0.01 12.24 -11.74
C GLU A 568 -1.16 11.31 -12.15
N LYS A 569 -1.14 10.78 -13.38
CA LYS A 569 -2.16 9.83 -13.85
C LYS A 569 -2.18 8.56 -13.00
N ASP A 570 -1.02 8.02 -12.66
CA ASP A 570 -0.89 6.84 -11.80
C ASP A 570 -1.19 7.16 -10.34
N PHE A 571 -0.84 8.35 -9.88
CA PHE A 571 -1.18 8.83 -8.54
C PHE A 571 -2.70 8.91 -8.36
N TYR A 572 -3.44 9.59 -9.24
CA TYR A 572 -4.90 9.67 -9.13
C TYR A 572 -5.60 8.31 -9.28
N LYS A 573 -5.02 7.40 -10.07
CA LYS A 573 -5.45 6.00 -10.12
C LYS A 573 -5.22 5.28 -8.78
N LEU A 574 -4.06 5.48 -8.15
CA LEU A 574 -3.77 4.96 -6.82
C LEU A 574 -4.73 5.53 -5.76
N MET A 575 -5.05 6.82 -5.82
CA MET A 575 -6.01 7.46 -4.91
C MET A 575 -7.41 6.83 -4.98
N ASN A 576 -7.82 6.26 -6.12
CA ASN A 576 -9.05 5.46 -6.17
C ASN A 576 -8.84 4.05 -5.58
N ASN A 577 -7.82 3.33 -6.05
CA ASN A 577 -7.61 1.93 -5.69
C ASN A 577 -7.23 1.73 -4.20
N ALA A 578 -6.56 2.71 -3.60
CA ALA A 578 -6.09 2.62 -2.23
C ALA A 578 -7.21 2.80 -1.18
N VAL A 579 -8.33 3.46 -1.52
CA VAL A 579 -9.53 3.49 -0.66
C VAL A 579 -9.99 2.07 -0.36
N PHE A 580 -10.18 1.29 -1.41
CA PHE A 580 -10.55 -0.12 -1.33
C PHE A 580 -9.55 -0.94 -0.50
N GLY A 581 -8.25 -0.78 -0.76
CA GLY A 581 -7.21 -1.49 0.01
C GLY A 581 -7.24 -1.16 1.51
N LYS A 582 -7.56 0.09 1.87
CA LYS A 582 -7.63 0.52 3.28
C LYS A 582 -8.87 0.07 4.02
N THR A 583 -10.01 -0.04 3.36
CA THR A 583 -11.23 -0.54 4.02
C THR A 583 -11.10 -2.00 4.41
N MET A 584 -10.31 -2.80 3.67
CA MET A 584 -10.05 -4.22 3.96
C MET A 584 -8.77 -4.51 4.74
N GLU A 585 -8.16 -3.51 5.37
CA GLU A 585 -6.90 -3.73 6.08
C GLU A 585 -7.07 -4.78 7.20
N ASN A 586 -6.33 -5.89 7.12
CA ASN A 586 -6.42 -6.95 8.11
C ASN A 586 -5.65 -6.56 9.39
N VAL A 587 -6.39 -6.04 10.36
CA VAL A 587 -5.84 -5.59 11.66
C VAL A 587 -5.22 -6.71 12.50
N ARG A 588 -5.56 -7.99 12.23
CA ARG A 588 -5.03 -9.15 12.96
C ARG A 588 -3.59 -9.49 12.59
N LYS A 589 -3.15 -9.07 11.40
CA LYS A 589 -1.75 -9.24 10.94
C LYS A 589 -0.81 -8.19 11.52
N ARG A 590 -1.33 -7.14 12.19
CA ARG A 590 -0.50 -6.10 12.82
C ARG A 590 0.26 -6.69 14.01
N ILE A 591 1.55 -6.40 14.08
CA ILE A 591 2.43 -6.79 15.19
C ILE A 591 2.90 -5.55 15.96
N ASN A 592 3.36 -5.75 17.19
CA ASN A 592 4.13 -4.75 17.91
C ASN A 592 5.61 -5.06 17.70
N LEU A 593 6.33 -4.11 17.11
CA LEU A 593 7.78 -4.17 16.96
C LEU A 593 8.41 -3.20 17.96
N GLU A 594 9.39 -3.67 18.73
CA GLU A 594 10.14 -2.85 19.68
C GLU A 594 11.63 -3.06 19.42
N LEU A 595 12.38 -1.97 19.22
CA LEU A 595 13.84 -1.97 19.14
C LEU A 595 14.39 -1.90 20.57
N VAL A 596 15.26 -2.84 20.93
CA VAL A 596 15.74 -2.98 22.31
C VAL A 596 17.22 -3.30 22.32
N THR A 597 17.95 -2.67 23.24
CA THR A 597 19.34 -2.99 23.50
C THR A 597 19.49 -4.26 24.32
N MET A 598 20.62 -4.95 24.17
CA MET A 598 20.89 -6.15 24.96
C MET A 598 20.83 -5.84 26.47
N GLY A 599 20.09 -6.66 27.23
CA GLY A 599 19.95 -6.50 28.68
C GLY A 599 18.60 -6.96 29.23
N LYS A 600 18.29 -6.61 30.49
CA LYS A 600 17.09 -7.08 31.22
C LYS A 600 15.77 -6.84 30.48
N ARG A 601 15.68 -5.78 29.67
CA ARG A 601 14.47 -5.48 28.86
C ARG A 601 14.26 -6.54 27.78
N LEU A 602 15.33 -6.95 27.11
CA LEU A 602 15.29 -8.00 26.08
C LEU A 602 14.80 -9.32 26.67
N ASP A 603 15.39 -9.76 27.78
CA ASP A 603 15.01 -11.01 28.46
C ASP A 603 13.53 -11.00 28.87
N LYS A 604 13.08 -9.85 29.41
CA LYS A 604 11.68 -9.65 29.76
C LYS A 604 10.77 -9.80 28.55
N LEU A 605 11.14 -9.21 27.41
CA LEU A 605 10.32 -9.25 26.20
C LEU A 605 10.27 -10.64 25.54
N ILE A 606 11.39 -11.35 25.52
CA ILE A 606 11.46 -12.74 24.99
C ILE A 606 10.65 -13.69 25.87
N SER A 607 10.63 -13.45 27.19
CA SER A 607 9.85 -14.26 28.14
C SER A 607 8.34 -13.97 28.09
N MET A 608 7.88 -12.96 27.34
CA MET A 608 6.45 -12.67 27.22
C MET A 608 5.75 -13.70 26.35
N SER A 609 4.53 -14.10 26.74
CA SER A 609 3.67 -14.97 25.92
C SER A 609 3.26 -14.38 24.56
N THR A 610 3.45 -13.06 24.37
CA THR A 610 3.21 -12.38 23.10
C THR A 610 4.41 -12.40 22.16
N PHE A 611 5.58 -12.89 22.59
CA PHE A 611 6.76 -13.02 21.74
C PHE A 611 6.44 -13.87 20.50
N LEU A 612 6.83 -13.36 19.32
CA LEU A 612 6.75 -14.07 18.05
C LEU A 612 8.12 -14.51 17.60
N ASP A 613 9.01 -13.53 17.46
CA ASP A 613 10.30 -13.69 16.81
C ASP A 613 11.21 -12.53 17.18
N ARG A 614 12.50 -12.64 16.86
CA ARG A 614 13.50 -11.59 17.05
C ARG A 614 14.38 -11.43 15.82
N THR A 615 14.69 -10.19 15.48
CA THR A 615 15.71 -9.84 14.50
C THR A 615 16.88 -9.19 15.20
N ILE A 616 18.03 -9.88 15.24
CA ILE A 616 19.26 -9.35 15.85
C ILE A 616 19.99 -8.54 14.78
N PHE A 617 20.24 -7.26 15.02
CA PHE A 617 20.95 -6.39 14.07
C PHE A 617 22.45 -6.38 14.35
N ASN A 618 22.85 -6.20 15.61
CA ASN A 618 24.24 -6.25 16.06
C ASN A 618 24.30 -6.70 17.53
N GLU A 619 25.52 -6.70 18.10
CA GLU A 619 25.77 -7.10 19.49
C GLU A 619 25.01 -6.28 20.52
N ASN A 620 24.50 -5.10 20.14
CA ASN A 620 23.86 -4.15 21.04
C ASN A 620 22.38 -3.88 20.72
N LEU A 621 21.83 -4.38 19.60
CA LEU A 621 20.47 -4.04 19.16
C LEU A 621 19.70 -5.21 18.55
N VAL A 622 18.47 -5.40 19.04
CA VAL A 622 17.53 -6.43 18.62
C VAL A 622 16.13 -5.84 18.42
N ALA A 623 15.48 -6.14 17.30
CA ALA A 623 14.03 -5.94 17.14
C ALA A 623 13.27 -7.15 17.68
N ILE A 624 12.33 -6.91 18.58
CA ILE A 624 11.44 -7.94 19.12
C ILE A 624 10.06 -7.81 18.49
N HIS A 625 9.64 -8.87 17.80
CA HIS A 625 8.32 -8.97 17.19
C HIS A 625 7.36 -9.59 18.20
N ARG A 626 6.23 -8.94 18.45
CA ARG A 626 5.20 -9.44 19.37
C ARG A 626 3.81 -9.42 18.74
N ARG A 627 3.00 -10.41 19.08
CA ARG A 627 1.55 -10.39 18.83
C ARG A 627 0.91 -9.26 19.61
N LYS A 628 -0.16 -8.69 19.06
CA LYS A 628 -1.06 -7.86 19.85
C LYS A 628 -1.94 -8.75 20.72
N SER A 629 -1.93 -8.51 22.03
CA SER A 629 -2.79 -9.21 23.00
C SER A 629 -4.25 -8.83 22.86
N SER A 630 -4.52 -7.59 22.41
CA SER A 630 -5.84 -7.08 22.05
C SER A 630 -5.85 -6.54 20.62
N ILE A 631 -6.90 -6.83 19.89
CA ILE A 631 -7.11 -6.39 18.51
C ILE A 631 -8.40 -5.58 18.47
N LYS A 632 -8.29 -4.27 18.19
CA LYS A 632 -9.43 -3.40 17.94
C LYS A 632 -9.88 -3.57 16.50
N MET A 633 -11.16 -3.89 16.28
CA MET A 633 -11.76 -3.98 14.95
C MET A 633 -12.22 -2.59 14.51
N ASP A 634 -11.30 -1.81 13.92
CA ASP A 634 -11.46 -0.38 13.62
C ASP A 634 -11.51 -0.07 12.12
N LYS A 635 -11.94 -1.05 11.31
CA LYS A 635 -11.97 -0.94 9.84
C LYS A 635 -13.36 -1.21 9.27
N PRO A 636 -13.83 -0.37 8.32
CA PRO A 636 -15.11 -0.58 7.65
C PRO A 636 -14.98 -1.64 6.55
N ILE A 637 -14.69 -2.88 6.95
CA ILE A 637 -14.40 -4.01 6.05
C ILE A 637 -15.57 -4.36 5.10
N TYR A 638 -16.79 -3.97 5.48
CA TYR A 638 -17.99 -4.14 4.67
C TYR A 638 -17.89 -3.41 3.32
N ILE A 639 -17.19 -2.27 3.25
CA ILE A 639 -17.03 -1.50 2.00
C ILE A 639 -16.22 -2.32 1.02
N GLY A 640 -15.06 -2.81 1.46
CA GLY A 640 -14.19 -3.58 0.60
C GLY A 640 -14.77 -4.94 0.22
N PHE A 641 -15.56 -5.56 1.11
CA PHE A 641 -16.36 -6.73 0.75
C PHE A 641 -17.33 -6.42 -0.40
N CYS A 642 -18.16 -5.37 -0.29
CA CYS A 642 -19.13 -5.02 -1.34
C CYS A 642 -18.42 -4.68 -2.66
N VAL A 643 -17.32 -3.93 -2.62
CA VAL A 643 -16.53 -3.59 -3.81
C VAL A 643 -15.97 -4.85 -4.49
N LEU A 644 -15.38 -5.77 -3.73
CA LEU A 644 -14.86 -7.02 -4.29
C LEU A 644 -15.98 -7.87 -4.89
N ASP A 645 -17.12 -7.97 -4.21
CA ASP A 645 -18.22 -8.75 -4.73
C ASP A 645 -18.73 -8.13 -6.04
N LEU A 646 -19.03 -6.82 -6.05
CA LEU A 646 -19.51 -6.11 -7.24
C LEU A 646 -18.53 -6.14 -8.44
N THR A 647 -17.24 -6.37 -8.21
CA THR A 647 -16.20 -6.40 -9.27
C THR A 647 -15.84 -7.81 -9.75
N LYS A 648 -16.52 -8.87 -9.28
CA LYS A 648 -16.23 -10.25 -9.72
C LYS A 648 -16.50 -10.40 -11.22
N GLY A 649 -15.46 -10.76 -11.97
CA GLY A 649 -15.58 -11.14 -13.39
C GLY A 649 -14.48 -10.64 -14.31
N ILE A 650 -13.61 -9.72 -13.88
CA ILE A 650 -12.51 -9.21 -14.72
C ILE A 650 -11.28 -8.97 -13.84
N THR A 651 -10.13 -9.57 -14.19
CA THR A 651 -8.85 -9.30 -13.52
C THR A 651 -7.76 -8.95 -14.51
N LYS A 652 -6.80 -8.16 -14.02
CA LYS A 652 -5.58 -7.82 -14.72
C LYS A 652 -4.42 -8.59 -14.11
N THR A 653 -3.60 -9.20 -14.95
CA THR A 653 -2.29 -9.75 -14.55
C THR A 653 -1.22 -8.97 -15.30
N VAL A 654 -0.10 -8.67 -14.64
CA VAL A 654 1.05 -8.00 -15.26
C VAL A 654 2.27 -8.89 -15.01
N ILE A 655 2.86 -9.41 -16.09
CA ILE A 655 4.23 -9.93 -16.09
C ILE A 655 4.85 -9.43 -17.39
N HIS A 656 5.63 -8.35 -17.31
CA HIS A 656 6.49 -7.92 -18.41
C HIS A 656 7.88 -7.75 -17.83
N LYS A 657 8.84 -8.52 -18.35
CA LYS A 657 10.21 -8.08 -18.72
C LYS A 657 11.25 -9.19 -18.90
N ALA A 658 10.95 -10.49 -18.67
CA ALA A 658 12.01 -11.52 -18.73
C ALA A 658 11.63 -12.90 -19.31
N LEU A 659 10.43 -13.07 -19.87
CA LEU A 659 9.96 -14.35 -20.41
C LEU A 659 9.50 -14.17 -21.85
N HIS A 660 10.03 -14.98 -22.76
CA HIS A 660 9.61 -15.01 -24.16
C HIS A 660 8.51 -16.05 -24.36
N PHE A 661 7.64 -15.84 -25.37
CA PHE A 661 6.56 -16.78 -25.67
C PHE A 661 7.04 -18.23 -25.89
N SER A 662 8.21 -18.40 -26.51
CA SER A 662 8.86 -19.70 -26.71
C SER A 662 9.16 -20.44 -25.40
N ASP A 663 9.40 -19.71 -24.31
CA ASP A 663 9.64 -20.30 -22.99
C ASP A 663 8.36 -20.89 -22.41
N TYR A 664 7.22 -20.22 -22.64
CA TYR A 664 5.88 -20.72 -22.26
C TYR A 664 5.50 -21.97 -23.05
N GLU A 665 5.73 -21.94 -24.36
CA GLU A 665 5.45 -23.07 -25.25
C GLU A 665 6.26 -24.30 -24.87
N LYS A 666 7.58 -24.16 -24.67
CA LYS A 666 8.44 -25.27 -24.21
C LYS A 666 8.01 -25.79 -22.84
N CYS A 667 7.71 -24.90 -21.89
CA CYS A 667 7.24 -25.29 -20.57
C CYS A 667 5.94 -26.11 -20.64
N LEU A 668 4.97 -25.64 -21.43
CA LEU A 668 3.68 -26.29 -21.61
C LEU A 668 3.80 -27.65 -22.31
N LEU A 669 4.48 -27.69 -23.47
CA LEU A 669 4.55 -28.89 -24.31
C LEU A 669 5.46 -29.97 -23.73
N ASN A 670 6.54 -29.58 -23.04
CA ASN A 670 7.51 -30.53 -22.50
C ASN A 670 7.25 -30.88 -21.03
N SER A 671 6.20 -30.31 -20.41
CA SER A 671 5.89 -30.49 -18.99
C SER A 671 7.10 -30.20 -18.08
N SER A 672 7.86 -29.15 -18.42
CA SER A 672 9.12 -28.81 -17.79
C SER A 672 9.04 -27.48 -17.06
N ASN A 673 9.67 -27.39 -15.90
CA ASN A 673 9.78 -26.15 -15.13
C ASN A 673 10.97 -25.30 -15.61
N LEU A 674 10.77 -23.99 -15.76
CA LEU A 674 11.86 -23.06 -16.11
C LEU A 674 12.30 -22.28 -14.87
N TYR A 675 13.60 -22.27 -14.59
CA TYR A 675 14.21 -21.48 -13.53
C TYR A 675 15.03 -20.32 -14.12
N ARG A 676 15.04 -19.17 -13.45
CA ARG A 676 15.85 -17.99 -13.84
C ARG A 676 16.56 -17.44 -12.62
N GLU A 677 17.81 -17.05 -12.82
CA GLU A 677 18.57 -16.28 -11.83
C GLU A 677 18.10 -14.82 -11.85
N ILE A 678 17.88 -14.27 -10.65
CA ILE A 678 17.44 -12.90 -10.41
C ILE A 678 18.33 -12.31 -9.33
N TYR A 679 18.98 -11.18 -9.64
CA TYR A 679 19.71 -10.39 -8.65
C TYR A 679 18.73 -9.48 -7.90
N GLN A 680 18.84 -9.48 -6.57
CA GLN A 680 18.06 -8.57 -5.73
C GLN A 680 18.89 -8.09 -4.55
N ILE A 681 18.69 -6.84 -4.17
CA ILE A 681 19.17 -6.34 -2.88
C ILE A 681 18.33 -7.03 -1.79
N ARG A 682 19.00 -7.74 -0.89
CA ARG A 682 18.36 -8.35 0.27
C ARG A 682 19.09 -7.91 1.53
N SER A 683 18.32 -7.46 2.50
CA SER A 683 18.83 -7.26 3.84
C SER A 683 18.68 -8.52 4.67
N LEU A 684 19.80 -8.99 5.24
CA LEU A 684 19.79 -10.04 6.25
C LEU A 684 20.41 -9.47 7.53
N LYS A 685 19.64 -9.41 8.62
CA LYS A 685 20.06 -8.78 9.88
C LYS A 685 20.53 -7.31 9.71
N HIS A 686 19.92 -6.57 8.78
CA HIS A 686 20.27 -5.16 8.49
C HIS A 686 21.69 -4.95 7.97
N LYS A 687 22.33 -6.02 7.46
CA LYS A 687 23.43 -5.90 6.52
C LYS A 687 22.85 -6.02 5.12
N ILE A 688 22.98 -4.95 4.35
CA ILE A 688 22.55 -4.91 2.95
C ILE A 688 23.55 -5.73 2.13
N GLN A 689 23.02 -6.65 1.34
CA GLN A 689 23.81 -7.50 0.45
C GLN A 689 23.06 -7.68 -0.86
N THR A 690 23.78 -7.65 -1.97
CA THR A 690 23.25 -8.15 -3.24
C THR A 690 23.26 -9.67 -3.22
N VAL A 691 22.14 -10.30 -3.56
CA VAL A 691 21.96 -11.76 -3.58
C VAL A 691 21.46 -12.20 -4.94
N ALA A 692 22.15 -13.18 -5.53
CA ALA A 692 21.67 -13.92 -6.69
C ALA A 692 20.71 -15.02 -6.24
N VAL A 693 19.50 -15.06 -6.79
CA VAL A 693 18.49 -16.08 -6.46
C VAL A 693 17.97 -16.73 -7.74
N ASN A 694 18.13 -18.05 -7.84
CA ASN A 694 17.49 -18.85 -8.86
C ASN A 694 16.06 -19.22 -8.44
N LYS A 695 15.04 -18.84 -9.23
CA LYS A 695 13.61 -19.09 -8.93
C LYS A 695 12.87 -19.75 -10.08
N LEU A 696 11.91 -20.62 -9.72
CA LEU A 696 10.90 -21.17 -10.63
C LEU A 696 10.10 -20.01 -11.26
N SER A 697 10.26 -19.84 -12.57
CA SER A 697 9.69 -18.76 -13.38
C SER A 697 8.48 -19.21 -14.18
N LEU A 698 8.49 -20.45 -14.70
CA LEU A 698 7.34 -21.08 -15.37
C LEU A 698 7.14 -22.50 -14.86
N SER A 699 5.88 -22.89 -14.71
CA SER A 699 5.49 -24.26 -14.38
C SER A 699 4.35 -24.73 -15.28
N SER A 700 4.42 -25.99 -15.69
CA SER A 700 3.38 -26.67 -16.45
C SER A 700 2.21 -27.16 -15.59
N ASP A 701 2.23 -26.94 -14.28
CA ASP A 701 1.16 -27.38 -13.39
C ASP A 701 0.14 -26.26 -13.14
N ASP A 702 -1.14 -26.50 -13.43
CA ASP A 702 -2.26 -25.68 -12.95
C ASP A 702 -3.20 -26.55 -12.11
N ASP A 703 -3.26 -26.27 -10.80
CA ASP A 703 -4.06 -27.00 -9.84
C ASP A 703 -5.41 -26.32 -9.53
N LYS A 704 -5.74 -25.19 -10.17
CA LYS A 704 -7.03 -24.53 -9.97
C LYS A 704 -8.16 -25.19 -10.75
N ARG A 705 -7.83 -25.98 -11.77
CA ARG A 705 -8.77 -26.69 -12.66
C ARG A 705 -8.26 -28.12 -12.90
N TYR A 706 -9.14 -28.98 -13.40
CA TYR A 706 -8.79 -30.33 -13.84
C TYR A 706 -8.27 -30.26 -15.27
N ILE A 707 -7.02 -30.68 -15.50
CA ILE A 707 -6.40 -30.72 -16.84
C ILE A 707 -6.80 -32.04 -17.52
N LEU A 708 -7.32 -31.97 -18.74
CA LEU A 708 -7.66 -33.16 -19.53
C LEU A 708 -6.41 -33.85 -20.09
N GLU A 709 -6.57 -35.07 -20.59
CA GLU A 709 -5.47 -35.88 -21.14
C GLU A 709 -4.69 -35.19 -22.28
N ASP A 710 -5.33 -34.28 -23.01
CA ASP A 710 -4.70 -33.48 -24.07
C ASP A 710 -3.73 -32.41 -23.55
N GLY A 711 -3.67 -32.18 -22.24
CA GLY A 711 -2.81 -31.19 -21.61
C GLY A 711 -3.17 -29.73 -21.92
N ILE A 712 -4.22 -29.46 -22.70
CA ILE A 712 -4.58 -28.11 -23.19
C ILE A 712 -5.94 -27.67 -22.63
N ASN A 713 -6.94 -28.54 -22.71
CA ASN A 713 -8.29 -28.25 -22.27
C ASN A 713 -8.43 -28.54 -20.77
N THR A 714 -9.26 -27.75 -20.10
CA THR A 714 -9.45 -27.86 -18.66
C THR A 714 -10.92 -27.80 -18.26
N LEU A 715 -11.30 -28.52 -17.22
CA LEU A 715 -12.63 -28.48 -16.63
C LEU A 715 -12.58 -27.89 -15.22
N ALA A 716 -13.62 -27.16 -14.85
CA ALA A 716 -13.78 -26.68 -13.48
C ALA A 716 -14.03 -27.86 -12.53
N TRP A 717 -13.46 -27.83 -11.33
CA TRP A 717 -13.75 -28.83 -10.31
C TRP A 717 -15.26 -28.91 -10.01
N GLY A 718 -15.80 -30.13 -9.88
CA GLY A 718 -17.24 -30.39 -9.76
C GLY A 718 -17.98 -30.58 -11.09
N HIS A 719 -17.29 -30.47 -12.25
CA HIS A 719 -17.89 -30.80 -13.54
C HIS A 719 -18.29 -32.28 -13.59
N ASN A 720 -19.44 -32.59 -14.21
CA ASN A 720 -19.98 -33.95 -14.33
C ASN A 720 -19.16 -34.88 -15.25
N ARG A 721 -18.10 -34.37 -15.88
CA ARG A 721 -17.18 -35.12 -16.74
C ARG A 721 -15.89 -35.50 -16.01
N ILE A 722 -15.68 -34.99 -14.79
CA ILE A 722 -14.54 -35.32 -13.92
C ILE A 722 -14.90 -36.51 -13.00
N SER A 723 -16.20 -36.66 -12.71
CA SER A 723 -16.77 -37.71 -11.87
C SER A 723 -16.81 -39.06 -12.54
#